data_AF-K0S1M5-F1
#
_entry.id   AF-K0S1M5-F1
#
_cell.length_a   1.000
_cell.length_b   1.000
_cell.length_c   1.000
_cell.angle_alpha   90.00
_cell.angle_beta   90.00
_cell.angle_gamma   90.00
#
_symmetry.space_group_name_H-M   'P 1'
#
loop_
_entity.id
_entity.type
_entity.pdbx_description
1 polymer ?
#
loop_
_entity_poly.entity_id
_entity_poly.type
_entity_poly.pdbx_seq_one_letter_code
_entity_poly.pdbx_strand_id
1 'polypeptide(L)'
;MPFMSELKGAAKKNGRATCGFGMNGQRKKRQKPEVGFTPRGRNRVVTNSLGMTQAQTGTIFITTMVRRIKEYFDDPTPVRLNLHPVDSNCTHATTGTSFFKDRHYLHKAFPAELAWLYCESSNDFDTMSGREDCVTVVEIGCGVGNAVLPLIEQHAKLTWNSPPLIVHCLDFAPSAIDLLKNDTRFCEPHTAHVYDVSSMHPSTINLDCGRTSSTLAGSADVAILLFCLSAIGPHPSPPLARAAQHVIDMLKPGGVLLMRDYGMLDEAQLKLGKGAAIGNNFYRKGDGTGVFYFELDNLRDLFVNKHDQDGKLEELELDYIQRVYRNRGDNSTRRRVWIQGRFRKPLHGTNISSPGAGALLSIPENSQWDNHYKFRRKDERLSLPSNLVQMFPIEFESWRELLGVQKKKKGRKNLKLTEDNGRDYTSSEPTTIIEVGSGLGNETLLNIAQKVKENEGLESRSVFPPLQHIEFMDISSEAIEKLKQDSRFSGTASYLRAKVCDLTSNDISPSSPANIIVLLYTLSAIGRYSRLEDDQEGADTSKTRVAVKNLVNMLHPGGIILFRDFGRHDDDQLRLNTIVGSRLSDNFYLKRVNEDSLEVPPTGTLCYFFDLEEVRDLFTSAGMEVLQLEKLSRVYKKKDGGAAERRRVWIHGRFRKPSAKT
;
A
#
# COMPACT_ATOMS: atom_id res chain seq x y z
N MET A 1 51.30 15.77 25.08
CA MET A 1 52.32 15.33 26.06
C MET A 1 51.63 15.14 27.41
N PRO A 2 52.07 14.17 28.22
CA PRO A 2 51.31 12.95 28.56
C PRO A 2 50.79 12.95 30.01
N PHE A 3 49.98 11.97 30.41
CA PHE A 3 50.36 10.95 31.40
C PHE A 3 49.22 9.95 31.71
N MET A 4 49.64 8.69 31.80
CA MET A 4 48.91 7.54 32.32
C MET A 4 48.57 7.66 33.81
N SER A 5 47.50 6.98 34.25
CA SER A 5 47.49 5.90 35.27
C SER A 5 46.12 5.85 35.96
N GLU A 6 45.33 4.78 35.84
CA GLU A 6 45.41 3.49 36.53
C GLU A 6 44.71 3.49 37.91
N LEU A 7 43.80 2.51 38.10
CA LEU A 7 43.56 1.71 39.32
C LEU A 7 42.10 1.60 39.82
N LYS A 8 41.59 0.37 39.66
CA LYS A 8 40.98 -0.52 40.68
C LYS A 8 39.76 -0.04 41.49
N GLY A 9 38.59 -0.58 41.10
CA GLY A 9 37.88 -1.66 41.80
C GLY A 9 37.42 -1.47 43.27
N ALA A 10 36.12 -1.67 43.51
CA ALA A 10 35.60 -2.42 44.67
C ALA A 10 34.09 -2.69 44.55
N ALA A 11 33.70 -3.91 44.90
CA ALA A 11 32.33 -4.39 45.05
C ALA A 11 31.82 -4.25 46.49
N LYS A 12 30.50 -4.09 46.68
CA LYS A 12 29.65 -4.62 47.79
C LYS A 12 28.22 -4.07 47.62
N LYS A 13 27.19 -4.91 47.39
CA LYS A 13 26.35 -5.70 48.31
C LYS A 13 25.40 -4.89 49.25
N ASN A 14 24.11 -5.15 49.01
CA ASN A 14 22.96 -5.31 49.94
C ASN A 14 22.43 -4.13 50.76
N GLY A 15 21.10 -3.97 50.72
CA GLY A 15 20.34 -3.20 51.70
C GLY A 15 18.84 -3.17 51.42
N ARG A 16 18.10 -4.14 51.97
CA ARG A 16 16.64 -4.26 52.00
C ARG A 16 16.11 -3.37 53.13
N ALA A 17 15.02 -2.62 52.91
CA ALA A 17 14.20 -2.11 54.02
C ALA A 17 12.72 -2.07 53.63
N THR A 18 11.95 -2.85 54.37
CA THR A 18 10.48 -2.89 54.44
C THR A 18 9.97 -1.86 55.44
N CYS A 19 8.80 -1.28 55.19
CA CYS A 19 7.84 -0.90 56.23
C CYS A 19 6.43 -0.94 55.63
N GLY A 20 5.56 -1.73 56.25
CA GLY A 20 4.12 -1.69 56.06
C GLY A 20 3.47 -1.05 57.29
N PHE A 21 2.30 -0.47 57.09
CA PHE A 21 1.24 -0.36 58.10
C PHE A 21 -0.10 -0.36 57.35
N GLY A 22 -0.98 -1.26 57.74
CA GLY A 22 -2.38 -1.27 57.30
C GLY A 22 -3.28 -0.59 58.31
N MET A 23 -4.50 -0.24 57.90
CA MET A 23 -5.76 -0.62 58.55
C MET A 23 -6.99 -0.09 57.80
N ASN A 24 -7.91 -1.02 57.53
CA ASN A 24 -9.39 -0.97 57.59
C ASN A 24 -10.19 0.26 57.14
N GLY A 25 -11.20 0.02 56.29
CA GLY A 25 -12.31 0.97 56.08
C GLY A 25 -13.37 0.59 55.04
N GLN A 26 -14.21 -0.39 55.37
CA GLN A 26 -15.63 -0.56 54.97
C GLN A 26 -16.10 -0.47 53.49
N ARG A 27 -16.69 -1.60 53.07
CA ARG A 27 -17.62 -1.79 51.95
C ARG A 27 -18.91 -0.96 52.12
N LYS A 28 -19.37 -0.30 51.05
CA LYS A 28 -20.81 -0.06 50.81
C LYS A 28 -21.21 -0.49 49.39
N LYS A 29 -22.10 -1.49 49.35
CA LYS A 29 -22.88 -1.90 48.17
C LYS A 29 -23.79 -0.74 47.74
N ARG A 30 -23.92 -0.49 46.44
CA ARG A 30 -25.09 0.20 45.88
C ARG A 30 -25.68 -0.60 44.72
N GLN A 31 -26.99 -0.76 44.81
CA GLN A 31 -27.89 -1.57 44.01
C GLN A 31 -28.04 -1.00 42.59
N LYS A 32 -28.19 -1.91 41.62
CA LYS A 32 -28.79 -1.62 40.31
C LYS A 32 -30.32 -1.61 40.46
N PRO A 33 -31.07 -0.75 39.76
CA PRO A 33 -32.46 -1.01 39.46
C PRO A 33 -32.59 -1.77 38.14
N GLU A 34 -33.38 -2.83 38.17
CA GLU A 34 -33.98 -3.48 37.00
C GLU A 34 -35.08 -2.58 36.43
N VAL A 35 -35.15 -2.46 35.10
CA VAL A 35 -36.38 -2.08 34.40
C VAL A 35 -36.53 -3.07 33.24
N GLY A 36 -37.54 -3.92 33.34
CA GLY A 36 -37.89 -4.90 32.33
C GLY A 36 -38.66 -4.29 31.16
N PHE A 37 -38.51 -4.89 29.99
CA PHE A 37 -39.49 -4.79 28.90
C PHE A 37 -39.65 -6.16 28.23
N THR A 38 -40.89 -6.61 28.18
CA THR A 38 -41.41 -7.84 27.59
C THR A 38 -41.39 -7.83 26.06
N PRO A 39 -41.29 -8.99 25.37
CA PRO A 39 -41.38 -9.08 23.91
C PRO A 39 -42.82 -9.30 23.44
N ARG A 40 -43.24 -8.61 22.38
CA ARG A 40 -44.40 -9.02 21.57
C ARG A 40 -44.06 -8.90 20.09
N GLY A 41 -44.00 -10.04 19.42
CA GLY A 41 -43.94 -10.12 17.96
C GLY A 41 -45.30 -9.86 17.32
N ARG A 42 -45.27 -9.61 16.01
CA ARG A 42 -46.28 -10.06 15.04
C ARG A 42 -45.74 -9.97 13.62
N ASN A 43 -45.78 -11.12 12.95
CA ASN A 43 -45.65 -11.28 11.52
C ASN A 43 -46.74 -10.50 10.77
N ARG A 44 -46.38 -9.92 9.62
CA ARG A 44 -47.31 -9.81 8.49
C ARG A 44 -46.55 -9.90 7.17
N VAL A 45 -46.86 -10.98 6.47
CA VAL A 45 -46.57 -11.20 5.05
C VAL A 45 -47.52 -10.32 4.24
N VAL A 46 -46.99 -9.57 3.27
CA VAL A 46 -47.74 -9.07 2.11
C VAL A 46 -46.86 -9.27 0.88
N THR A 47 -47.40 -9.96 -0.10
CA THR A 47 -46.82 -10.28 -1.40
C THR A 47 -47.15 -9.21 -2.45
N ASN A 48 -46.26 -9.15 -3.44
CA ASN A 48 -46.43 -8.74 -4.85
C ASN A 48 -46.11 -7.31 -5.32
N SER A 49 -44.95 -7.25 -6.01
CA SER A 49 -44.70 -6.79 -7.40
C SER A 49 -45.00 -5.34 -7.79
N LEU A 50 -43.94 -4.59 -8.13
CA LEU A 50 -43.75 -3.85 -9.40
C LEU A 50 -42.35 -3.22 -9.45
N GLY A 51 -41.78 -3.13 -10.67
CA GLY A 51 -40.34 -3.00 -10.96
C GLY A 51 -39.62 -1.75 -10.46
N MET A 52 -38.31 -1.88 -10.26
CA MET A 52 -37.41 -0.81 -9.80
C MET A 52 -36.27 -0.59 -10.80
N THR A 53 -36.06 0.67 -11.16
CA THR A 53 -35.01 1.16 -12.08
C THR A 53 -33.68 1.41 -11.37
N GLN A 54 -32.59 1.40 -12.15
CA GLN A 54 -31.16 1.47 -11.81
C GLN A 54 -30.69 2.59 -10.84
N ALA A 55 -31.54 3.55 -10.47
CA ALA A 55 -31.22 4.65 -9.56
C ALA A 55 -31.36 4.32 -8.06
N GLN A 56 -32.00 3.19 -7.70
CA GLN A 56 -32.34 2.87 -6.30
C GLN A 56 -31.33 1.96 -5.57
N THR A 57 -30.39 1.35 -6.28
CA THR A 57 -29.29 0.55 -5.70
C THR A 57 -28.24 1.41 -4.98
N GLY A 58 -28.00 2.64 -5.44
CA GLY A 58 -27.09 3.59 -4.79
C GLY A 58 -27.58 4.08 -3.43
N THR A 59 -28.89 4.26 -3.26
CA THR A 59 -29.48 4.74 -2.00
C THR A 59 -29.45 3.65 -0.91
N ILE A 60 -29.59 2.37 -1.27
CA ILE A 60 -29.58 1.26 -0.31
C ILE A 60 -28.15 1.01 0.24
N PHE A 61 -27.11 1.21 -0.57
CA PHE A 61 -25.71 1.10 -0.14
C PHE A 61 -25.31 2.24 0.81
N ILE A 62 -25.68 3.49 0.48
CA ILE A 62 -25.44 4.66 1.35
C ILE A 62 -26.18 4.50 2.68
N THR A 63 -27.42 4.00 2.67
CA THR A 63 -28.21 3.83 3.91
C THR A 63 -27.66 2.72 4.81
N THR A 64 -27.09 1.66 4.23
CA THR A 64 -26.50 0.52 4.98
C THR A 64 -25.12 0.87 5.56
N MET A 65 -24.32 1.66 4.84
CA MET A 65 -23.04 2.17 5.31
C MET A 65 -23.21 3.23 6.41
N VAL A 66 -24.19 4.14 6.26
CA VAL A 66 -24.57 5.12 7.29
C VAL A 66 -25.15 4.45 8.54
N ARG A 67 -25.91 3.34 8.41
CA ARG A 67 -26.41 2.56 9.56
C ARG A 67 -25.32 1.87 10.36
N ARG A 68 -24.36 1.20 9.69
CA ARG A 68 -23.23 0.52 10.36
C ARG A 68 -22.27 1.48 11.04
N ILE A 69 -22.18 2.72 10.58
CA ILE A 69 -21.35 3.77 11.18
C ILE A 69 -22.06 4.40 12.39
N LYS A 70 -23.38 4.63 12.33
CA LYS A 70 -24.17 5.15 13.46
C LYS A 70 -24.09 4.25 14.70
N GLU A 71 -24.12 2.93 14.52
CA GLU A 71 -23.97 1.96 15.62
C GLU A 71 -22.60 2.03 16.32
N TYR A 72 -21.59 2.69 15.73
CA TYR A 72 -20.27 2.90 16.31
C TYR A 72 -20.12 4.23 17.09
N PHE A 73 -21.10 5.13 17.01
CA PHE A 73 -21.05 6.49 17.55
C PHE A 73 -22.05 6.78 18.69
N ASP A 74 -22.90 5.81 19.06
CA ASP A 74 -23.89 5.99 20.12
C ASP A 74 -23.35 5.61 21.51
N ASP A 75 -22.65 6.55 22.16
CA ASP A 75 -22.63 6.66 23.63
C ASP A 75 -22.70 8.16 24.02
N PRO A 76 -23.81 8.66 24.60
CA PRO A 76 -24.00 10.07 24.83
C PRO A 76 -23.60 10.44 26.27
N THR A 77 -22.67 11.39 26.41
CA THR A 77 -22.70 12.31 27.56
C THR A 77 -22.38 13.74 27.08
N PRO A 78 -23.23 14.73 27.39
CA PRO A 78 -23.05 16.09 26.90
C PRO A 78 -22.09 16.84 27.84
N VAL A 79 -21.03 17.42 27.31
CA VAL A 79 -20.29 18.47 28.01
C VAL A 79 -20.04 19.63 27.04
N ARG A 80 -20.62 20.78 27.39
CA ARG A 80 -20.35 22.08 26.78
C ARG A 80 -18.85 22.35 26.81
N LEU A 81 -18.27 22.66 25.66
CA LEU A 81 -16.96 23.30 25.57
C LEU A 81 -17.17 24.73 25.11
N ASN A 82 -16.92 25.67 26.04
CA ASN A 82 -16.66 27.06 25.72
C ASN A 82 -15.35 27.12 24.91
N LEU A 83 -15.44 27.59 23.67
CA LEU A 83 -14.30 28.12 22.94
C LEU A 83 -14.65 29.56 22.61
N HIS A 84 -13.99 30.49 23.31
CA HIS A 84 -14.00 31.88 22.90
C HIS A 84 -13.10 32.06 21.65
N PRO A 85 -13.56 32.83 20.65
CA PRO A 85 -12.87 33.10 19.40
C PRO A 85 -11.92 34.29 19.53
N VAL A 86 -10.91 34.42 18.66
CA VAL A 86 -10.27 35.74 18.41
C VAL A 86 -9.85 35.90 16.93
N ASP A 87 -10.68 36.68 16.24
CA ASP A 87 -10.47 37.75 15.25
C ASP A 87 -9.20 37.87 14.39
N SER A 88 -9.50 38.00 13.10
CA SER A 88 -8.75 38.62 12.02
C SER A 88 -8.75 40.16 12.16
N ASN A 89 -7.82 40.71 12.95
CA ASN A 89 -7.14 42.01 12.81
C ASN A 89 -6.71 42.54 14.19
N CYS A 90 -5.41 42.53 14.49
CA CYS A 90 -4.84 43.47 15.47
C CYS A 90 -3.35 43.70 15.20
N THR A 91 -2.98 44.98 15.10
CA THR A 91 -1.62 45.49 15.03
C THR A 91 -0.97 45.57 16.42
N HIS A 92 0.36 45.40 16.41
CA HIS A 92 1.39 45.67 17.43
C HIS A 92 1.95 44.54 18.32
N ALA A 93 3.29 44.48 18.22
CA ALA A 93 4.32 44.01 19.14
C ALA A 93 4.69 42.51 19.14
N THR A 94 5.68 42.22 18.28
CA THR A 94 6.81 41.27 18.50
C THR A 94 6.63 40.21 19.58
N THR A 95 6.16 39.01 19.20
CA THR A 95 6.67 37.70 19.64
C THR A 95 5.98 36.56 18.87
N GLY A 96 6.78 35.73 18.16
CA GLY A 96 6.44 34.35 17.83
C GLY A 96 5.61 34.08 16.57
N THR A 97 6.28 33.90 15.44
CA THR A 97 5.74 33.42 14.14
C THR A 97 5.25 31.94 14.15
N SER A 98 4.74 31.39 15.26
CA SER A 98 4.40 29.96 15.35
C SER A 98 2.90 29.67 15.20
N PHE A 99 2.32 29.92 14.02
CA PHE A 99 0.97 29.42 13.72
C PHE A 99 1.00 27.97 13.21
N PHE A 100 2.01 27.59 12.41
CA PHE A 100 2.26 26.21 11.98
C PHE A 100 3.71 25.79 12.28
N LYS A 101 3.95 24.48 12.38
CA LYS A 101 5.29 23.91 12.58
C LYS A 101 5.91 23.53 11.23
N ASP A 102 7.23 23.65 11.16
CA ASP A 102 8.04 23.16 10.05
C ASP A 102 7.78 21.68 9.73
N ARG A 103 7.64 21.38 8.44
CA ARG A 103 7.27 20.06 7.93
C ARG A 103 8.49 19.21 7.60
N HIS A 104 9.27 18.85 8.62
CA HIS A 104 10.46 17.96 8.49
C HIS A 104 10.16 16.50 8.08
N TYR A 105 8.98 16.21 7.55
CA TYR A 105 8.57 14.87 7.10
C TYR A 105 8.38 14.77 5.59
N LEU A 106 8.54 15.85 4.82
CA LEU A 106 8.25 15.82 3.38
C LEU A 106 9.11 14.80 2.62
N HIS A 107 10.39 14.65 2.95
CA HIS A 107 11.25 13.59 2.41
C HIS A 107 10.78 12.16 2.75
N LYS A 108 9.99 11.98 3.82
CA LYS A 108 9.38 10.69 4.17
C LYS A 108 8.05 10.49 3.45
N ALA A 109 7.33 11.58 3.17
CA ALA A 109 6.05 11.54 2.47
C ALA A 109 6.25 11.40 0.95
N PHE A 110 7.32 11.99 0.41
CA PHE A 110 7.66 12.05 -1.02
C PHE A 110 9.16 11.73 -1.20
N PRO A 111 9.58 10.49 -0.90
CA PRO A 111 11.00 10.13 -0.90
C PRO A 111 11.63 10.17 -2.28
N ALA A 112 10.88 9.85 -3.34
CA ALA A 112 11.41 9.84 -4.71
C ALA A 112 11.87 11.23 -5.17
N GLU A 113 11.18 12.29 -4.72
CA GLU A 113 11.46 13.66 -5.12
C GLU A 113 12.37 14.41 -4.13
N LEU A 114 12.33 14.07 -2.83
CA LEU A 114 12.91 14.91 -1.77
C LEU A 114 13.91 14.17 -0.85
N ALA A 115 14.10 12.85 -0.95
CA ALA A 115 15.00 12.13 -0.04
C ALA A 115 16.48 12.49 -0.23
N TRP A 116 16.87 12.91 -1.44
CA TRP A 116 18.25 13.30 -1.77
C TRP A 116 18.77 14.45 -0.91
N LEU A 117 17.88 15.31 -0.39
CA LEU A 117 18.24 16.39 0.54
C LEU A 117 18.74 15.87 1.90
N TYR A 118 18.41 14.64 2.28
CA TYR A 118 18.62 14.14 3.65
C TYR A 118 19.65 12.99 3.74
N CYS A 119 20.43 12.75 2.68
CA CYS A 119 21.47 11.72 2.65
C CYS A 119 22.84 12.30 3.05
N GLU A 120 23.40 11.90 4.19
CA GLU A 120 24.66 12.43 4.74
C GLU A 120 25.93 11.67 4.29
N SER A 121 25.83 10.61 3.50
CA SER A 121 27.01 9.79 3.13
C SER A 121 26.97 9.33 1.68
N SER A 122 27.92 9.86 0.91
CA SER A 122 28.42 9.32 -0.35
C SER A 122 28.71 7.83 -0.23
N ASN A 123 27.95 7.00 -0.97
CA ASN A 123 28.35 5.70 -1.56
C ASN A 123 27.17 4.91 -2.17
N ASP A 124 25.91 5.35 -2.00
CA ASP A 124 24.72 4.72 -2.63
C ASP A 124 24.05 5.62 -3.70
N PHE A 125 24.76 6.64 -4.20
CA PHE A 125 24.22 7.60 -5.17
C PHE A 125 25.09 7.61 -6.43
N ASP A 126 24.85 6.64 -7.32
CA ASP A 126 25.29 6.74 -8.72
C ASP A 126 24.14 7.19 -9.66
N THR A 127 22.93 7.41 -9.12
CA THR A 127 21.72 7.75 -9.89
C THR A 127 21.46 9.26 -10.04
N MET A 128 22.27 10.12 -9.41
CA MET A 128 22.26 11.58 -9.66
C MET A 128 23.66 12.20 -9.74
N SER A 129 24.72 11.38 -9.65
CA SER A 129 26.12 11.76 -9.95
C SER A 129 26.24 12.04 -11.46
N GLY A 130 25.66 13.16 -11.88
CA GLY A 130 25.57 13.55 -13.29
C GLY A 130 24.53 14.64 -13.60
N ARG A 131 23.63 14.98 -12.67
CA ARG A 131 22.78 16.17 -12.82
C ARG A 131 23.56 17.41 -12.37
N GLU A 132 24.25 18.04 -13.33
CA GLU A 132 24.77 19.40 -13.16
C GLU A 132 23.63 20.45 -13.14
N ASP A 133 22.43 20.07 -13.59
CA ASP A 133 21.29 20.96 -13.73
C ASP A 133 20.60 21.31 -12.41
N CYS A 134 20.24 22.58 -12.27
CA CYS A 134 19.52 23.13 -11.12
C CYS A 134 18.11 22.51 -10.96
N VAL A 135 17.78 22.05 -9.75
CA VAL A 135 16.45 21.57 -9.38
C VAL A 135 15.58 22.75 -8.96
N THR A 136 14.45 22.94 -9.65
CA THR A 136 13.49 24.01 -9.36
C THR A 136 12.24 23.46 -8.66
N VAL A 137 12.00 23.93 -7.44
CA VAL A 137 10.80 23.60 -6.65
C VAL A 137 9.86 24.80 -6.63
N VAL A 138 8.58 24.59 -6.91
CA VAL A 138 7.54 25.62 -6.77
C VAL A 138 6.54 25.20 -5.71
N GLU A 139 6.42 25.94 -4.60
CA GLU A 139 5.38 25.73 -3.60
C GLU A 139 4.20 26.68 -3.85
N ILE A 140 3.00 26.11 -4.04
CA ILE A 140 1.75 26.84 -4.22
C ILE A 140 0.92 26.78 -2.94
N GLY A 141 0.49 27.95 -2.46
CA GLY A 141 -0.11 28.10 -1.13
C GLY A 141 0.94 27.93 -0.02
N CYS A 142 2.11 28.56 -0.19
CA CYS A 142 3.26 28.35 0.69
C CYS A 142 3.07 28.88 2.12
N GLY A 143 2.11 29.80 2.33
CA GLY A 143 1.99 30.56 3.55
C GLY A 143 3.32 31.21 3.91
N VAL A 144 3.76 31.03 5.16
CA VAL A 144 5.05 31.53 5.65
C VAL A 144 6.21 30.55 5.42
N GLY A 145 6.07 29.56 4.52
CA GLY A 145 7.15 28.68 4.06
C GLY A 145 7.48 27.45 4.92
N ASN A 146 6.62 27.05 5.86
CA ASN A 146 6.87 25.91 6.77
C ASN A 146 7.17 24.57 6.05
N ALA A 147 6.85 24.44 4.77
CA ALA A 147 7.14 23.24 3.98
C ALA A 147 8.52 23.30 3.34
N VAL A 148 8.87 24.43 2.72
CA VAL A 148 10.12 24.62 1.97
C VAL A 148 11.30 25.09 2.82
N LEU A 149 11.08 25.87 3.89
CA LEU A 149 12.17 26.38 4.73
C LEU A 149 13.06 25.25 5.30
N PRO A 150 12.50 24.10 5.77
CA PRO A 150 13.32 22.96 6.15
C PRO A 150 14.08 22.30 4.99
N LEU A 151 13.56 22.38 3.76
CA LEU A 151 14.24 21.83 2.58
C LEU A 151 15.43 22.72 2.19
N ILE A 152 15.25 24.04 2.24
CA ILE A 152 16.30 25.04 2.00
C ILE A 152 17.41 24.90 3.06
N GLU A 153 17.04 24.86 4.34
CA GLU A 153 18.00 24.70 5.43
C GLU A 153 18.78 23.39 5.32
N GLN A 154 18.14 22.33 4.85
CA GLN A 154 18.78 21.04 4.65
C GLN A 154 19.71 21.05 3.43
N HIS A 155 19.30 21.67 2.32
CA HIS A 155 20.14 21.84 1.13
C HIS A 155 21.43 22.60 1.45
N ALA A 156 21.34 23.64 2.29
CA ALA A 156 22.50 24.42 2.74
C ALA A 156 23.55 23.60 3.53
N LYS A 157 23.19 22.41 4.02
CA LYS A 157 24.10 21.50 4.73
C LYS A 157 24.81 20.51 3.80
N LEU A 158 24.40 20.42 2.54
CA LEU A 158 24.97 19.49 1.57
C LEU A 158 26.33 19.96 1.04
N THR A 159 27.14 19.03 0.56
CA THR A 159 28.48 19.31 0.01
C THR A 159 28.41 19.79 -1.45
N TRP A 160 29.52 20.34 -1.97
CA TRP A 160 29.66 20.96 -3.29
C TRP A 160 29.18 20.12 -4.50
N ASN A 161 28.99 18.81 -4.34
CA ASN A 161 28.55 17.91 -5.42
C ASN A 161 27.02 17.71 -5.50
N SER A 162 26.23 18.48 -4.75
CA SER A 162 24.76 18.41 -4.83
C SER A 162 24.22 19.38 -5.88
N PRO A 163 23.16 19.02 -6.62
CA PRO A 163 22.59 19.94 -7.61
C PRO A 163 22.10 21.23 -6.92
N PRO A 164 22.24 22.40 -7.57
CA PRO A 164 21.66 23.64 -7.06
C PRO A 164 20.15 23.48 -6.84
N LEU A 165 19.62 24.10 -5.78
CA LEU A 165 18.19 24.12 -5.49
C LEU A 165 17.70 25.57 -5.60
N ILE A 166 16.69 25.80 -6.44
CA ILE A 166 15.94 27.06 -6.49
C ILE A 166 14.51 26.77 -6.04
N VAL A 167 13.95 27.65 -5.22
CA VAL A 167 12.61 27.51 -4.66
C VAL A 167 11.83 28.76 -4.96
N HIS A 168 10.66 28.60 -5.57
CA HIS A 168 9.70 29.66 -5.82
C HIS A 168 8.45 29.45 -4.97
N CYS A 169 8.10 30.44 -4.16
CA CYS A 169 7.00 30.35 -3.20
C CYS A 169 5.85 31.26 -3.63
N LEU A 170 4.66 30.70 -3.76
CA LEU A 170 3.47 31.40 -4.23
C LEU A 170 2.38 31.35 -3.15
N ASP A 171 1.84 32.51 -2.77
CA ASP A 171 0.69 32.59 -1.87
C ASP A 171 -0.21 33.75 -2.24
N PHE A 172 -1.52 33.60 -2.02
CA PHE A 172 -2.48 34.66 -2.26
C PHE A 172 -2.32 35.81 -1.24
N ALA A 173 -1.89 35.52 -0.02
CA ALA A 173 -1.81 36.49 1.06
C ALA A 173 -0.48 37.27 1.02
N PRO A 174 -0.49 38.60 0.77
CA PRO A 174 0.73 39.42 0.78
C PRO A 174 1.49 39.35 2.10
N SER A 175 0.76 39.35 3.21
CA SER A 175 1.35 39.24 4.55
C SER A 175 2.13 37.94 4.78
N ALA A 176 1.72 36.83 4.15
CA ALA A 176 2.42 35.56 4.26
C ALA A 176 3.75 35.60 3.49
N ILE A 177 3.74 36.19 2.30
CA ILE A 177 4.93 36.42 1.48
C ILE A 177 5.90 37.38 2.17
N ASP A 178 5.42 38.46 2.78
CA ASP A 178 6.27 39.40 3.52
C ASP A 178 6.94 38.72 4.73
N LEU A 179 6.21 37.88 5.46
CA LEU A 179 6.78 37.12 6.58
C LEU A 179 7.81 36.09 6.10
N LEU A 180 7.55 35.40 4.99
CA LEU A 180 8.51 34.44 4.40
C LEU A 180 9.80 35.14 3.96
N LYS A 181 9.69 36.29 3.27
CA LYS A 181 10.86 37.08 2.83
C LYS A 181 11.70 37.62 3.98
N ASN A 182 11.12 37.75 5.18
CA ASN A 182 11.83 38.18 6.38
C ASN A 182 12.43 37.00 7.19
N ASP A 183 12.16 35.74 6.83
CA ASP A 183 12.80 34.58 7.48
C ASP A 183 14.26 34.47 7.00
N THR A 184 15.19 34.36 7.95
CA THR A 184 16.64 34.36 7.64
C THR A 184 17.10 33.15 6.84
N ARG A 185 16.32 32.06 6.80
CA ARG A 185 16.60 30.89 5.96
C ARG A 185 16.18 31.11 4.50
N PHE A 186 15.36 32.12 4.22
CA PHE A 186 14.86 32.43 2.89
C PHE A 186 15.66 33.58 2.28
N CYS A 187 16.67 33.25 1.49
CA CYS A 187 17.50 34.23 0.78
C CYS A 187 17.60 33.86 -0.71
N GLU A 188 18.12 34.79 -1.51
CA GLU A 188 18.50 34.51 -2.90
C GLU A 188 19.33 33.23 -2.99
N PRO A 189 19.10 32.35 -3.99
CA PRO A 189 18.30 32.56 -5.21
C PRO A 189 16.80 32.22 -5.08
N HIS A 190 16.28 31.99 -3.88
CA HIS A 190 14.86 31.66 -3.68
C HIS A 190 13.99 32.90 -3.82
N THR A 191 12.82 32.78 -4.46
CA THR A 191 11.92 33.93 -4.67
C THR A 191 10.51 33.64 -4.18
N ALA A 192 9.80 34.68 -3.75
CA ALA A 192 8.44 34.57 -3.23
C ALA A 192 7.53 35.67 -3.82
N HIS A 193 6.34 35.28 -4.27
CA HIS A 193 5.44 36.14 -5.03
C HIS A 193 4.00 36.04 -4.53
N VAL A 194 3.32 37.18 -4.50
CA VAL A 194 1.86 37.21 -4.31
C VAL A 194 1.22 36.68 -5.57
N TYR A 195 0.47 35.60 -5.45
CA TYR A 195 -0.05 34.86 -6.60
C TYR A 195 -1.35 34.13 -6.25
N ASP A 196 -2.42 34.50 -6.94
CA ASP A 196 -3.70 33.79 -6.89
C ASP A 196 -3.72 32.68 -7.95
N VAL A 197 -3.49 31.44 -7.50
CA VAL A 197 -3.50 30.28 -8.40
C VAL A 197 -4.82 30.11 -9.17
N SER A 198 -5.95 30.62 -8.67
CA SER A 198 -7.25 30.49 -9.32
C SER A 198 -7.53 31.54 -10.42
N SER A 199 -6.69 32.58 -10.52
CA SER A 199 -6.93 33.72 -11.42
C SER A 199 -5.69 34.22 -12.18
N MET A 200 -4.48 33.93 -11.72
CA MET A 200 -3.23 34.39 -12.35
C MET A 200 -2.54 33.24 -13.08
N HIS A 201 -2.22 33.40 -14.36
CA HIS A 201 -1.45 32.39 -15.10
C HIS A 201 0.03 32.41 -14.67
N PRO A 202 0.75 31.27 -14.57
CA PRO A 202 2.14 31.26 -14.09
C PRO A 202 3.12 32.10 -14.94
N SER A 203 2.79 32.38 -16.20
CA SER A 203 3.60 33.28 -17.04
C SER A 203 3.63 34.73 -16.55
N THR A 204 2.81 35.13 -15.58
CA THR A 204 2.84 36.47 -15.00
C THR A 204 4.04 36.69 -14.07
N ILE A 205 4.72 35.62 -13.65
CA ILE A 205 5.92 35.69 -12.80
C ILE A 205 7.15 35.53 -13.67
N ASN A 206 7.94 36.59 -13.81
CA ASN A 206 9.22 36.57 -14.51
C ASN A 206 10.33 36.05 -13.60
N LEU A 207 11.20 35.19 -14.15
CA LEU A 207 12.35 34.60 -13.45
C LEU A 207 13.69 35.25 -13.86
N ASP A 208 13.65 36.26 -14.73
CA ASP A 208 14.81 36.71 -15.49
C ASP A 208 15.70 37.71 -14.75
N CYS A 209 17.01 37.39 -14.74
CA CYS A 209 18.13 38.24 -14.32
C CYS A 209 18.93 38.75 -15.53
N GLY A 210 18.25 39.20 -16.58
CA GLY A 210 18.83 40.11 -17.59
C GLY A 210 19.41 39.50 -18.86
N ARG A 211 19.15 38.23 -19.24
CA ARG A 211 19.60 37.70 -20.55
C ARG A 211 18.63 36.76 -21.29
N THR A 212 17.59 36.20 -20.67
CA THR A 212 16.58 35.35 -21.36
C THR A 212 15.24 35.39 -20.64
N SER A 213 14.21 35.99 -21.25
CA SER A 213 12.88 36.13 -20.65
C SER A 213 12.26 34.75 -20.38
N SER A 214 12.41 34.28 -19.15
CA SER A 214 11.83 33.03 -18.64
C SER A 214 10.76 33.38 -17.61
N THR A 215 9.69 32.59 -17.59
CA THR A 215 8.57 32.75 -16.66
C THR A 215 8.41 31.50 -15.81
N LEU A 216 7.55 31.55 -14.81
CA LEU A 216 7.24 30.37 -13.99
C LEU A 216 6.42 29.30 -14.73
N ALA A 217 5.91 29.60 -15.94
CA ALA A 217 5.29 28.59 -16.78
C ALA A 217 6.38 27.63 -17.32
N GLY A 218 6.18 26.34 -17.12
CA GLY A 218 7.10 25.29 -17.58
C GLY A 218 8.46 25.29 -16.90
N SER A 219 8.57 25.79 -15.66
CA SER A 219 9.85 25.91 -14.94
C SER A 219 10.03 24.90 -13.81
N ALA A 220 8.95 24.32 -13.27
CA ALA A 220 9.02 23.48 -12.08
C ALA A 220 9.42 22.04 -12.40
N ASP A 221 10.49 21.55 -11.77
CA ASP A 221 10.80 20.11 -11.71
C ASP A 221 9.91 19.42 -10.67
N VAL A 222 9.63 20.12 -9.56
CA VAL A 222 8.70 19.69 -8.51
C VAL A 222 7.76 20.83 -8.15
N ALA A 223 6.46 20.60 -8.25
CA ALA A 223 5.44 21.48 -7.69
C ALA A 223 4.90 20.90 -6.39
N ILE A 224 4.75 21.71 -5.33
CA ILE A 224 4.24 21.31 -4.02
C ILE A 224 2.93 22.03 -3.76
N LEU A 225 1.87 21.29 -3.47
CA LEU A 225 0.52 21.80 -3.25
C LEU A 225 -0.08 21.14 -2.00
N LEU A 226 0.10 21.79 -0.84
CA LEU A 226 -0.29 21.24 0.46
C LEU A 226 -1.39 22.09 1.11
N PHE A 227 -2.57 21.50 1.33
CA PHE A 227 -3.72 22.14 1.99
C PHE A 227 -4.16 23.45 1.32
N CYS A 228 -4.08 23.51 -0.02
CA CYS A 228 -4.32 24.72 -0.81
C CYS A 228 -5.66 24.64 -1.56
N LEU A 229 -5.89 23.58 -2.35
CA LEU A 229 -7.06 23.50 -3.22
C LEU A 229 -8.38 23.48 -2.45
N SER A 230 -8.40 22.91 -1.24
CA SER A 230 -9.60 22.87 -0.40
C SER A 230 -10.16 24.25 -0.04
N ALA A 231 -9.34 25.32 -0.12
CA ALA A 231 -9.75 26.69 0.20
C ALA A 231 -10.33 27.45 -1.01
N ILE A 232 -10.15 26.94 -2.24
CA ILE A 232 -10.50 27.66 -3.48
C ILE A 232 -11.99 27.53 -3.82
N GLY A 233 -12.58 26.35 -3.58
CA GLY A 233 -13.99 26.09 -3.85
C GLY A 233 -14.30 24.60 -3.94
N PRO A 234 -15.60 24.24 -4.10
CA PRO A 234 -16.00 22.85 -4.26
C PRO A 234 -15.56 22.28 -5.61
N HIS A 235 -15.42 20.96 -5.70
CA HIS A 235 -15.40 20.26 -6.99
C HIS A 235 -16.83 19.87 -7.42
N PRO A 236 -17.21 20.07 -8.69
CA PRO A 236 -16.51 20.86 -9.71
C PRO A 236 -16.78 22.37 -9.53
N SER A 237 -15.76 23.21 -9.76
CA SER A 237 -15.96 24.66 -9.90
C SER A 237 -14.93 25.29 -10.85
N PRO A 238 -15.29 26.36 -11.58
CA PRO A 238 -14.36 27.02 -12.50
C PRO A 238 -13.06 27.53 -11.85
N PRO A 239 -13.07 28.16 -10.66
CA PRO A 239 -11.84 28.59 -9.99
C PRO A 239 -10.91 27.42 -9.64
N LEU A 240 -11.47 26.29 -9.17
CA LEU A 240 -10.69 25.10 -8.83
C LEU A 240 -10.09 24.44 -10.08
N ALA A 241 -10.85 24.37 -11.18
CA ALA A 241 -10.36 23.85 -12.46
C ALA A 241 -9.23 24.71 -13.05
N ARG A 242 -9.35 26.05 -12.96
CA ARG A 242 -8.27 26.97 -13.36
C ARG A 242 -7.04 26.82 -12.48
N ALA A 243 -7.22 26.69 -11.17
CA ALA A 243 -6.11 26.46 -10.26
C ALA A 243 -5.33 25.18 -10.62
N ALA A 244 -6.04 24.07 -10.86
CA ALA A 244 -5.43 22.84 -11.33
C ALA A 244 -4.68 23.03 -12.66
N GLN A 245 -5.27 23.75 -13.63
CA GLN A 245 -4.61 24.06 -14.90
C GLN A 245 -3.32 24.87 -14.71
N HIS A 246 -3.34 25.93 -13.92
CA HIS A 246 -2.14 26.74 -13.69
C HIS A 246 -1.02 25.95 -13.01
N VAL A 247 -1.34 25.02 -12.11
CA VAL A 247 -0.33 24.10 -11.54
C VAL A 247 0.28 23.20 -12.64
N ILE A 248 -0.54 22.69 -13.57
CA ILE A 248 -0.06 21.89 -14.71
C ILE A 248 0.84 22.73 -15.63
N ASP A 249 0.48 24.00 -15.85
CA ASP A 249 1.23 24.93 -16.69
C ASP A 249 2.58 25.31 -16.08
N MET A 250 2.73 25.29 -14.75
CA MET A 250 4.02 25.50 -14.07
C MET A 250 5.01 24.35 -14.27
N LEU A 251 4.52 23.12 -14.41
CA LEU A 251 5.38 21.94 -14.52
C LEU A 251 6.15 21.94 -15.84
N LYS A 252 7.45 21.64 -15.76
CA LYS A 252 8.24 21.17 -16.89
C LYS A 252 7.68 19.83 -17.40
N PRO A 253 7.98 19.46 -18.66
CA PRO A 253 7.75 18.10 -19.11
C PRO A 253 8.55 17.13 -18.24
N GLY A 254 7.91 16.08 -17.73
CA GLY A 254 8.48 15.16 -16.74
C GLY A 254 8.46 15.66 -15.29
N GLY A 255 8.08 16.93 -15.05
CA GLY A 255 7.94 17.50 -13.71
C GLY A 255 6.83 16.85 -12.89
N VAL A 256 6.98 16.85 -11.57
CA VAL A 256 6.09 16.14 -10.64
C VAL A 256 5.34 17.09 -9.70
N LEU A 257 4.03 16.95 -9.62
CA LEU A 257 3.18 17.56 -8.61
C LEU A 257 3.09 16.66 -7.37
N LEU A 258 3.48 17.19 -6.22
CA LEU A 258 3.30 16.62 -4.88
C LEU A 258 2.11 17.29 -4.20
N MET A 259 1.07 16.52 -3.93
CA MET A 259 -0.18 17.05 -3.39
C MET A 259 -0.57 16.39 -2.07
N ARG A 260 -1.09 17.19 -1.12
CA ARG A 260 -1.87 16.68 0.01
C ARG A 260 -2.96 17.65 0.41
N ASP A 261 -4.18 17.18 0.63
CA ASP A 261 -5.29 18.02 1.11
C ASP A 261 -6.22 17.26 2.09
N TYR A 262 -7.34 17.86 2.49
CA TYR A 262 -8.34 17.23 3.35
C TYR A 262 -9.11 16.14 2.60
N GLY A 263 -9.13 14.93 3.15
CA GLY A 263 -9.86 13.80 2.58
C GLY A 263 -11.23 13.62 3.21
N MET A 264 -12.17 13.07 2.43
CA MET A 264 -13.50 12.72 2.92
C MET A 264 -13.48 11.87 4.20
N LEU A 265 -14.52 12.08 5.02
CA LEU A 265 -14.76 11.42 6.30
C LEU A 265 -13.72 11.74 7.40
N ASP A 266 -12.96 12.82 7.25
CA ASP A 266 -12.13 13.37 8.33
C ASP A 266 -13.02 13.76 9.54
N GLU A 267 -12.57 13.50 10.76
CA GLU A 267 -13.37 13.82 11.96
C GLU A 267 -13.69 15.31 12.07
N ALA A 268 -12.83 16.20 11.57
CA ALA A 268 -13.15 17.63 11.52
C ALA A 268 -14.33 17.89 10.59
N GLN A 269 -14.44 17.18 9.45
CA GLN A 269 -15.60 17.26 8.57
C GLN A 269 -16.88 16.87 9.32
N LEU A 270 -16.84 15.74 10.03
CA LEU A 270 -18.00 15.19 10.74
C LEU A 270 -18.47 16.08 11.90
N LYS A 271 -17.57 16.92 12.44
CA LYS A 271 -17.87 17.88 13.50
C LYS A 271 -18.40 19.21 12.98
N LEU A 272 -18.23 19.51 11.70
CA LEU A 272 -18.84 20.70 11.09
C LEU A 272 -20.35 20.45 11.04
N GLY A 273 -21.09 21.15 11.90
CA GLY A 273 -22.53 20.98 12.03
C GLY A 273 -23.28 21.34 10.75
N LYS A 274 -24.55 20.93 10.65
CA LYS A 274 -25.40 21.14 9.45
C LYS A 274 -25.47 22.60 8.97
N GLY A 275 -25.25 23.59 9.84
CA GLY A 275 -25.23 25.02 9.48
C GLY A 275 -23.91 25.54 8.89
N ALA A 276 -22.85 24.74 8.89
CA ALA A 276 -21.54 25.09 8.31
C ALA A 276 -21.38 24.59 6.86
N ALA A 277 -22.25 23.70 6.39
CA ALA A 277 -22.23 23.19 5.02
C ALA A 277 -22.74 24.29 4.07
N ILE A 278 -21.90 24.63 3.09
CA ILE A 278 -22.22 25.59 2.02
C ILE A 278 -22.32 24.91 0.64
N GLY A 279 -22.00 23.61 0.56
CA GLY A 279 -22.19 22.77 -0.62
C GLY A 279 -21.89 21.30 -0.31
N ASN A 280 -21.96 20.43 -1.32
CA ASN A 280 -21.57 19.04 -1.16
C ASN A 280 -20.08 18.97 -0.82
N ASN A 281 -19.75 18.35 0.31
CA ASN A 281 -18.39 18.23 0.85
C ASN A 281 -17.65 19.57 1.04
N PHE A 282 -18.36 20.71 0.99
CA PHE A 282 -17.82 22.05 1.13
C PHE A 282 -18.42 22.77 2.31
N TYR A 283 -17.54 23.26 3.19
CA TYR A 283 -17.93 23.83 4.47
C TYR A 283 -17.24 25.17 4.69
N ARG A 284 -17.88 26.02 5.50
CA ARG A 284 -17.26 27.23 6.04
C ARG A 284 -16.86 26.98 7.48
N LYS A 285 -15.57 27.16 7.79
CA LYS A 285 -15.05 27.11 9.16
C LYS A 285 -15.48 28.34 9.97
N GLY A 286 -15.27 28.29 11.28
CA GLY A 286 -15.63 29.37 12.20
C GLY A 286 -14.89 30.69 11.95
N ASP A 287 -13.71 30.63 11.33
CA ASP A 287 -12.90 31.78 10.87
C ASP A 287 -13.35 32.31 9.50
N GLY A 288 -14.41 31.74 8.91
CA GLY A 288 -14.92 32.11 7.59
C GLY A 288 -14.22 31.44 6.41
N THR A 289 -13.15 30.68 6.64
CA THR A 289 -12.40 29.98 5.58
C THR A 289 -13.21 28.81 5.00
N GLY A 290 -13.27 28.73 3.68
CA GLY A 290 -13.84 27.58 2.97
C GLY A 290 -12.95 26.34 3.11
N VAL A 291 -13.56 25.16 3.21
CA VAL A 291 -12.85 23.88 3.20
C VAL A 291 -13.65 22.83 2.45
N PHE A 292 -13.06 22.34 1.37
CA PHE A 292 -13.54 21.19 0.63
C PHE A 292 -12.84 19.91 1.09
N TYR A 293 -13.59 18.83 1.21
CA TYR A 293 -13.08 17.50 1.55
C TYR A 293 -13.14 16.62 0.30
N PHE A 294 -11.97 16.21 -0.18
CA PHE A 294 -11.81 15.57 -1.48
C PHE A 294 -12.09 14.05 -1.46
N GLU A 295 -12.71 13.62 -2.55
CA GLU A 295 -12.70 12.24 -3.04
C GLU A 295 -11.52 12.01 -3.98
N LEU A 296 -11.06 10.75 -4.12
CA LEU A 296 -9.98 10.41 -5.06
C LEU A 296 -10.35 10.84 -6.49
N ASP A 297 -11.60 10.58 -6.90
CA ASP A 297 -12.06 10.91 -8.24
C ASP A 297 -12.13 12.41 -8.49
N ASN A 298 -12.30 13.25 -7.46
CA ASN A 298 -12.22 14.70 -7.63
C ASN A 298 -10.82 15.12 -8.12
N LEU A 299 -9.75 14.50 -7.59
CA LEU A 299 -8.39 14.82 -8.04
C LEU A 299 -8.08 14.18 -9.40
N ARG A 300 -8.65 13.01 -9.70
CA ARG A 300 -8.56 12.43 -11.05
C ARG A 300 -9.22 13.33 -12.09
N ASP A 301 -10.39 13.87 -11.80
CA ASP A 301 -11.08 14.80 -12.70
C ASP A 301 -10.26 16.08 -12.93
N LEU A 302 -9.60 16.60 -11.88
CA LEU A 302 -8.81 17.83 -11.99
C LEU A 302 -7.51 17.65 -12.78
N PHE A 303 -6.83 16.51 -12.59
CA PHE A 303 -5.45 16.33 -13.08
C PHE A 303 -5.30 15.25 -14.17
N VAL A 304 -6.19 14.25 -14.24
CA VAL A 304 -6.00 13.04 -15.05
C VAL A 304 -7.08 12.87 -16.13
N ASN A 305 -8.34 13.15 -15.84
CA ASN A 305 -9.47 12.90 -16.75
C ASN A 305 -9.86 14.18 -17.51
N LYS A 306 -8.87 14.96 -17.96
CA LYS A 306 -9.14 16.15 -18.79
C LYS A 306 -9.55 15.73 -20.20
N HIS A 307 -10.52 16.43 -20.76
CA HIS A 307 -10.97 16.22 -22.14
C HIS A 307 -9.90 16.60 -23.18
N ASP A 308 -8.97 17.49 -22.80
CA ASP A 308 -7.82 17.89 -23.60
C ASP A 308 -6.59 17.04 -23.23
N GLN A 309 -5.96 16.42 -24.23
CA GLN A 309 -4.79 15.56 -24.04
C GLN A 309 -3.56 16.38 -23.60
N ASP A 310 -3.46 17.66 -23.99
CA ASP A 310 -2.29 18.51 -23.76
C ASP A 310 -2.16 19.06 -22.32
N GLY A 311 -3.12 18.75 -21.45
CA GLY A 311 -3.14 19.17 -20.05
C GLY A 311 -3.25 18.03 -19.04
N LYS A 312 -3.21 16.77 -19.49
CA LYS A 312 -3.36 15.61 -18.62
C LYS A 312 -2.05 15.28 -17.90
N LEU A 313 -2.13 15.08 -16.59
CA LEU A 313 -1.06 14.49 -15.80
C LEU A 313 -1.22 12.97 -15.71
N GLU A 314 -0.10 12.27 -15.58
CA GLU A 314 -0.03 10.86 -15.24
C GLU A 314 -0.17 10.68 -13.70
N GLU A 315 -1.10 9.84 -13.25
CA GLU A 315 -1.23 9.47 -11.83
C GLU A 315 -0.09 8.53 -11.42
N LEU A 316 0.86 9.04 -10.62
CA LEU A 316 1.91 8.19 -10.03
C LEU A 316 1.41 7.54 -8.74
N GLU A 317 0.73 8.30 -7.88
CA GLU A 317 0.18 7.80 -6.62
C GLU A 317 -1.03 8.66 -6.24
N LEU A 318 -2.11 8.06 -5.74
CA LEU A 318 -3.25 8.79 -5.21
C LEU A 318 -4.02 7.93 -4.20
N ASP A 319 -4.00 8.32 -2.92
CA ASP A 319 -4.63 7.54 -1.85
C ASP A 319 -5.03 8.40 -0.63
N TYR A 320 -5.84 7.83 0.25
CA TYR A 320 -6.13 8.39 1.56
C TYR A 320 -5.08 8.01 2.60
N ILE A 321 -4.59 9.01 3.33
CA ILE A 321 -3.78 8.84 4.53
C ILE A 321 -4.66 9.01 5.75
N GLN A 322 -4.92 7.90 6.44
CA GLN A 322 -5.68 7.87 7.68
C GLN A 322 -4.74 7.80 8.88
N ARG A 323 -4.97 8.67 9.88
CA ARG A 323 -4.22 8.63 11.14
C ARG A 323 -5.11 8.79 12.35
N VAL A 324 -4.80 8.03 13.39
CA VAL A 324 -5.45 8.13 14.70
C VAL A 324 -4.43 8.67 15.70
N TYR A 325 -4.74 9.81 16.29
CA TYR A 325 -3.92 10.46 17.31
C TYR A 325 -4.64 10.40 18.65
N ARG A 326 -3.90 10.24 19.74
CA ARG A 326 -4.43 10.42 21.09
C ARG A 326 -3.81 11.68 21.67
N ASN A 327 -4.62 12.69 21.92
CA ASN A 327 -4.18 13.86 22.67
C ASN A 327 -3.99 13.42 24.13
N ARG A 328 -2.78 13.60 24.66
CA ARG A 328 -2.43 13.15 26.02
C ARG A 328 -3.00 14.07 27.11
N GLY A 329 -3.35 15.31 26.77
CA GLY A 329 -3.86 16.30 27.73
C GLY A 329 -5.33 16.12 28.10
N ASP A 330 -6.19 15.84 27.11
CA ASP A 330 -7.64 15.66 27.31
C ASP A 330 -8.10 14.20 27.08
N ASN A 331 -7.15 13.30 26.83
CA ASN A 331 -7.37 11.89 26.49
C ASN A 331 -8.26 11.65 25.26
N SER A 332 -8.49 12.68 24.44
CA SER A 332 -9.35 12.59 23.27
C SER A 332 -8.62 11.87 22.13
N THR A 333 -9.36 11.03 21.41
CA THR A 333 -8.87 10.39 20.18
C THR A 333 -9.29 11.23 19.00
N ARG A 334 -8.34 11.58 18.13
CA ARG A 334 -8.58 12.31 16.88
C ARG A 334 -8.36 11.41 15.68
N ARG A 335 -9.30 11.39 14.73
CA ARG A 335 -9.22 10.61 13.49
C ARG A 335 -9.09 11.57 12.31
N ARG A 336 -7.95 11.55 11.65
CA ARG A 336 -7.66 12.44 10.53
C ARG A 336 -7.59 11.66 9.23
N VAL A 337 -8.18 12.22 8.18
CA VAL A 337 -8.14 11.69 6.82
C VAL A 337 -7.61 12.79 5.92
N TRP A 338 -6.51 12.49 5.24
CA TRP A 338 -5.95 13.33 4.20
C TRP A 338 -5.99 12.59 2.88
N ILE A 339 -6.10 13.31 1.78
CA ILE A 339 -5.81 12.78 0.46
C ILE A 339 -4.37 13.15 0.11
N GLN A 340 -3.60 12.22 -0.46
CA GLN A 340 -2.24 12.47 -0.92
C GLN A 340 -2.10 11.99 -2.36
N GLY A 341 -1.47 12.80 -3.21
CA GLY A 341 -1.23 12.48 -4.61
C GLY A 341 0.18 12.83 -5.08
N ARG A 342 0.65 12.08 -6.08
CA ARG A 342 1.83 12.37 -6.91
C ARG A 342 1.41 12.24 -8.36
N PHE A 343 1.64 13.28 -9.16
CA PHE A 343 1.26 13.32 -10.57
C PHE A 343 2.42 13.83 -11.41
N ARG A 344 2.59 13.32 -12.63
CA ARG A 344 3.69 13.73 -13.53
C ARG A 344 3.17 14.32 -14.81
N LYS A 345 3.78 15.43 -15.26
CA LYS A 345 3.50 15.99 -16.59
C LYS A 345 4.20 15.14 -17.66
N PRO A 346 3.53 14.73 -18.75
CA PRO A 346 4.17 14.00 -19.84
C PRO A 346 5.38 14.76 -20.44
N LEU A 347 6.34 14.02 -21.00
CA LEU A 347 7.47 14.60 -21.74
C LEU A 347 6.98 15.17 -23.09
N HIS A 348 7.45 16.36 -23.53
CA HIS A 348 6.98 17.00 -24.77
C HIS A 348 7.20 16.11 -26.00
N GLY A 349 6.20 16.02 -26.86
CA GLY A 349 6.38 15.57 -28.25
C GLY A 349 6.51 14.06 -28.44
N THR A 350 5.58 13.28 -27.90
CA THR A 350 5.09 12.14 -28.68
C THR A 350 3.59 12.28 -28.81
N ASN A 351 3.14 12.62 -30.03
CA ASN A 351 1.88 12.09 -30.55
C ASN A 351 2.00 10.57 -30.51
N ILE A 352 1.83 9.99 -29.32
CA ILE A 352 1.33 8.64 -29.23
C ILE A 352 -0.18 8.85 -29.40
N SER A 353 -0.62 8.91 -30.66
CA SER A 353 -1.87 8.22 -31.00
C SER A 353 -1.88 6.98 -30.14
N SER A 354 -2.80 6.90 -29.16
CA SER A 354 -2.86 5.83 -28.14
C SER A 354 -2.09 4.65 -28.68
N PRO A 355 -0.93 4.26 -28.12
CA PRO A 355 -0.27 3.10 -28.66
C PRO A 355 -1.31 2.02 -28.39
N GLY A 356 -2.06 1.66 -29.44
CA GLY A 356 -2.98 0.54 -29.40
C GLY A 356 -2.12 -0.53 -28.78
N ALA A 357 -2.61 -1.10 -27.68
CA ALA A 357 -1.92 -1.92 -26.69
C ALA A 357 -0.94 -2.96 -27.28
N GLY A 358 0.14 -2.50 -27.92
CA GLY A 358 0.67 -3.16 -29.11
C GLY A 358 2.03 -2.61 -29.58
N ALA A 359 2.54 -1.58 -28.90
CA ALA A 359 3.97 -1.46 -28.66
C ALA A 359 4.25 -1.64 -27.16
N LEU A 360 3.67 -2.70 -26.59
CA LEU A 360 4.30 -3.33 -25.44
C LEU A 360 5.75 -3.63 -25.84
N LEU A 361 6.72 -3.19 -25.03
CA LEU A 361 7.88 -4.03 -24.75
C LEU A 361 7.31 -5.44 -24.64
N SER A 362 7.57 -6.30 -25.62
CA SER A 362 6.97 -7.63 -25.67
C SER A 362 7.10 -8.22 -24.28
N ILE A 363 5.96 -8.45 -23.59
CA ILE A 363 5.97 -9.11 -22.29
C ILE A 363 6.79 -10.36 -22.54
N PRO A 364 7.94 -10.54 -21.88
CA PRO A 364 8.82 -11.61 -22.25
C PRO A 364 8.04 -12.93 -22.13
N GLU A 365 7.91 -13.63 -23.26
CA GLU A 365 7.33 -14.96 -23.31
C GLU A 365 8.18 -15.93 -22.46
N ASN A 366 7.71 -17.18 -22.31
CA ASN A 366 8.27 -18.27 -21.50
C ASN A 366 9.81 -18.29 -21.28
N SER A 367 10.59 -17.80 -22.25
CA SER A 367 12.05 -17.62 -22.19
C SER A 367 12.56 -16.79 -21.00
N GLN A 368 11.82 -15.83 -20.46
CA GLN A 368 12.29 -15.01 -19.32
C GLN A 368 12.41 -15.83 -18.03
N TRP A 369 11.44 -16.69 -17.73
CA TRP A 369 11.52 -17.53 -16.54
C TRP A 369 12.61 -18.59 -16.71
N ASP A 370 12.78 -19.15 -17.90
CA ASP A 370 13.93 -20.02 -18.18
C ASP A 370 15.26 -19.30 -17.96
N ASN A 371 15.41 -18.07 -18.44
CA ASN A 371 16.60 -17.26 -18.19
C ASN A 371 16.78 -16.94 -16.70
N HIS A 372 15.70 -16.60 -15.99
CA HIS A 372 15.75 -16.38 -14.55
C HIS A 372 16.36 -17.59 -13.83
N TYR A 373 15.91 -18.80 -14.14
CA TYR A 373 16.43 -20.01 -13.51
C TYR A 373 17.80 -20.43 -14.06
N LYS A 374 18.11 -20.20 -15.34
CA LYS A 374 19.42 -20.49 -15.96
C LYS A 374 20.54 -19.73 -15.26
N PHE A 375 20.37 -18.41 -15.12
CA PHE A 375 21.38 -17.51 -14.55
C PHE A 375 21.30 -17.37 -13.02
N ARG A 376 20.37 -18.07 -12.36
CA ARG A 376 20.28 -18.07 -10.90
C ARG A 376 21.48 -18.76 -10.26
N ARG A 377 22.20 -18.05 -9.38
CA ARG A 377 23.29 -18.62 -8.57
C ARG A 377 22.74 -19.67 -7.59
N LYS A 378 23.44 -20.81 -7.42
CA LYS A 378 23.01 -21.95 -6.56
C LYS A 378 22.78 -21.55 -5.10
N ASP A 379 23.44 -20.51 -4.66
CA ASP A 379 23.53 -19.97 -3.30
C ASP A 379 22.50 -18.86 -3.02
N GLU A 380 21.82 -18.33 -4.06
CA GLU A 380 20.68 -17.43 -3.91
C GLU A 380 19.42 -18.22 -3.50
N ARG A 381 19.34 -18.64 -2.23
CA ARG A 381 18.07 -19.05 -1.64
C ARG A 381 17.13 -17.84 -1.62
N LEU A 382 15.96 -17.96 -2.26
CA LEU A 382 14.86 -17.04 -2.03
C LEU A 382 14.63 -16.98 -0.52
N SER A 383 14.75 -15.81 0.08
CA SER A 383 14.54 -15.58 1.52
C SER A 383 13.06 -15.66 1.93
N LEU A 384 12.21 -16.21 1.06
CA LEU A 384 10.79 -16.37 1.27
C LEU A 384 10.53 -17.61 2.13
N PRO A 385 9.58 -17.55 3.09
CA PRO A 385 9.23 -18.72 3.88
C PRO A 385 8.65 -19.82 2.96
N SER A 386 9.29 -20.98 2.91
CA SER A 386 8.80 -22.18 2.21
C SER A 386 8.14 -23.21 3.14
N ASN A 387 7.97 -22.86 4.42
CA ASN A 387 7.44 -23.78 5.42
C ASN A 387 5.91 -23.78 5.39
N LEU A 388 5.31 -24.72 4.65
CA LEU A 388 3.87 -24.84 4.48
C LEU A 388 3.17 -25.19 5.80
N VAL A 389 3.80 -25.97 6.68
CA VAL A 389 3.28 -26.29 8.02
C VAL A 389 3.05 -25.03 8.85
N GLN A 390 3.97 -24.05 8.75
CA GLN A 390 3.82 -22.79 9.47
C GLN A 390 2.80 -21.86 8.79
N MET A 391 2.72 -21.88 7.46
CA MET A 391 1.85 -20.98 6.70
C MET A 391 0.39 -21.44 6.69
N PHE A 392 0.15 -22.74 6.59
CA PHE A 392 -1.17 -23.36 6.48
C PHE A 392 -1.24 -24.54 7.46
N PRO A 393 -1.24 -24.27 8.79
CA PRO A 393 -1.16 -25.31 9.79
C PRO A 393 -2.36 -26.26 9.78
N ILE A 394 -3.52 -25.83 9.28
CA ILE A 394 -4.73 -26.66 9.26
C ILE A 394 -4.59 -27.76 8.21
N GLU A 395 -4.20 -27.40 6.99
CA GLU A 395 -4.09 -28.35 5.88
C GLU A 395 -2.90 -29.29 6.00
N PHE A 396 -1.83 -28.86 6.67
CA PHE A 396 -0.61 -29.66 6.82
C PHE A 396 -0.46 -30.30 8.21
N GLU A 397 -1.48 -30.23 9.07
CA GLU A 397 -1.41 -30.75 10.45
C GLU A 397 -1.07 -32.25 10.48
N SER A 398 -1.71 -33.04 9.63
CA SER A 398 -1.54 -34.50 9.61
C SER A 398 -0.12 -34.92 9.22
N TRP A 399 0.55 -34.15 8.35
CA TRP A 399 1.95 -34.41 7.98
C TRP A 399 2.98 -33.74 8.91
N ARG A 400 2.54 -32.94 9.90
CA ARG A 400 3.45 -32.22 10.81
C ARG A 400 4.30 -33.18 11.64
N GLU A 401 3.70 -34.25 12.15
CA GLU A 401 4.40 -35.26 12.96
C GLU A 401 5.42 -36.03 12.12
N LEU A 402 5.05 -36.39 10.89
CA LEU A 402 5.93 -37.03 9.91
C LEU A 402 7.20 -36.20 9.63
N LEU A 403 7.06 -34.86 9.62
CA LEU A 403 8.16 -33.93 9.40
C LEU A 403 8.99 -33.62 10.67
N GLY A 404 8.66 -34.22 11.83
CA GLY A 404 9.40 -34.04 13.08
C GLY A 404 9.31 -32.62 13.67
N VAL A 405 8.28 -31.84 13.31
CA VAL A 405 8.14 -30.44 13.75
C VAL A 405 7.53 -30.39 15.16
N GLN A 406 8.35 -30.07 16.17
CA GLN A 406 7.95 -29.97 17.58
C GLN A 406 6.90 -28.87 17.84
N LYS A 407 5.88 -29.15 18.68
CA LYS A 407 4.93 -28.13 19.19
C LYS A 407 5.69 -27.06 19.99
N LYS A 408 5.80 -25.83 19.47
CA LYS A 408 6.32 -24.71 20.27
C LYS A 408 5.40 -24.45 21.47
N LYS A 409 5.95 -24.49 22.69
CA LYS A 409 5.25 -24.09 23.92
C LYS A 409 4.74 -22.64 23.80
N LYS A 410 3.49 -22.43 24.25
CA LYS A 410 2.64 -21.23 24.11
C LYS A 410 3.35 -19.90 24.40
N GLY A 411 3.20 -18.95 23.47
CA GLY A 411 3.52 -17.53 23.67
C GLY A 411 2.84 -16.56 22.67
N ARG A 412 1.98 -17.06 21.76
CA ARG A 412 1.19 -16.21 20.85
C ARG A 412 -0.27 -16.30 21.21
N LYS A 413 -0.91 -15.12 21.32
CA LYS A 413 -2.36 -14.95 21.53
C LYS A 413 -3.10 -15.88 20.56
N ASN A 414 -4.02 -16.68 21.10
CA ASN A 414 -4.88 -17.58 20.34
C ASN A 414 -5.47 -16.84 19.13
N LEU A 415 -5.06 -17.23 17.92
CA LEU A 415 -5.97 -17.10 16.79
C LEU A 415 -7.21 -17.89 17.21
N LYS A 416 -8.37 -17.25 17.29
CA LYS A 416 -9.63 -17.98 17.38
C LYS A 416 -9.69 -18.81 16.10
N LEU A 417 -9.28 -20.07 16.18
CA LEU A 417 -9.74 -21.10 15.26
C LEU A 417 -11.26 -21.04 15.38
N THR A 418 -11.92 -20.47 14.38
CA THR A 418 -13.35 -20.68 14.21
C THR A 418 -13.52 -22.19 14.20
N GLU A 419 -14.37 -22.70 15.10
CA GLU A 419 -14.72 -24.11 15.19
C GLU A 419 -15.24 -24.55 13.81
N ASP A 420 -14.34 -25.09 12.97
CA ASP A 420 -14.75 -25.83 11.78
C ASP A 420 -15.24 -27.16 12.34
N ASN A 421 -16.57 -27.27 12.44
CA ASN A 421 -17.29 -28.38 13.05
C ASN A 421 -16.77 -29.73 12.55
N GLY A 422 -16.05 -30.45 13.41
CA GLY A 422 -15.99 -31.91 13.37
C GLY A 422 -15.44 -32.59 12.11
N ARG A 423 -14.41 -32.05 11.45
CA ARG A 423 -13.66 -32.87 10.48
C ARG A 423 -12.75 -33.86 11.21
N ASP A 424 -13.04 -35.13 11.02
CA ASP A 424 -12.12 -36.22 11.30
C ASP A 424 -10.91 -36.08 10.34
N TYR A 425 -9.73 -35.73 10.88
CA TYR A 425 -8.52 -35.50 10.08
C TYR A 425 -7.89 -36.80 9.56
N THR A 426 -8.48 -37.96 9.91
CA THR A 426 -8.20 -39.26 9.31
C THR A 426 -9.12 -39.49 8.11
N SER A 427 -9.02 -38.64 7.10
CA SER A 427 -9.61 -38.98 5.80
C SER A 427 -8.89 -40.22 5.26
N SER A 428 -9.63 -41.28 4.98
CA SER A 428 -9.12 -42.46 4.28
C SER A 428 -8.86 -42.21 2.80
N GLU A 429 -9.26 -41.04 2.28
CA GLU A 429 -9.12 -40.72 0.87
C GLU A 429 -7.68 -40.30 0.52
N PRO A 430 -7.13 -40.84 -0.58
CA PRO A 430 -5.84 -40.40 -1.10
C PRO A 430 -5.83 -38.90 -1.41
N THR A 431 -4.79 -38.20 -0.96
CA THR A 431 -4.61 -36.76 -1.19
C THR A 431 -3.69 -36.50 -2.38
N THR A 432 -4.18 -35.73 -3.34
CA THR A 432 -3.38 -35.11 -4.40
C THR A 432 -3.12 -33.64 -4.09
N ILE A 433 -1.84 -33.24 -4.15
CA ILE A 433 -1.40 -31.85 -3.96
C ILE A 433 -0.80 -31.34 -5.27
N ILE A 434 -1.22 -30.15 -5.72
CA ILE A 434 -0.59 -29.48 -6.85
C ILE A 434 0.05 -28.18 -6.36
N GLU A 435 1.33 -27.96 -6.68
CA GLU A 435 1.98 -26.66 -6.49
C GLU A 435 2.18 -25.98 -7.84
N VAL A 436 1.72 -24.74 -7.96
CA VAL A 436 1.78 -23.97 -9.21
C VAL A 436 2.71 -22.77 -9.06
N GLY A 437 3.61 -22.58 -10.02
CA GLY A 437 4.76 -21.69 -9.87
C GLY A 437 5.80 -22.32 -8.93
N SER A 438 6.01 -23.63 -9.06
CA SER A 438 6.82 -24.42 -8.12
C SER A 438 8.30 -24.03 -8.08
N GLY A 439 8.81 -23.42 -9.15
CA GLY A 439 10.23 -23.17 -9.34
C GLY A 439 11.05 -24.43 -9.16
N LEU A 440 11.97 -24.42 -8.19
CA LEU A 440 12.83 -25.56 -7.84
C LEU A 440 12.16 -26.56 -6.88
N GLY A 441 10.85 -26.44 -6.66
CA GLY A 441 10.05 -27.24 -5.73
C GLY A 441 10.03 -26.72 -4.30
N ASN A 442 8.92 -26.96 -3.62
CA ASN A 442 8.77 -26.62 -2.21
C ASN A 442 9.39 -27.67 -1.29
N GLU A 443 10.29 -27.19 -0.43
CA GLU A 443 10.97 -27.99 0.58
C GLU A 443 10.02 -28.83 1.45
N THR A 444 8.88 -28.27 1.85
CA THR A 444 7.92 -29.01 2.69
C THR A 444 7.33 -30.18 1.92
N LEU A 445 6.94 -29.98 0.66
CA LEU A 445 6.33 -31.01 -0.18
C LEU A 445 7.33 -32.11 -0.55
N LEU A 446 8.57 -31.73 -0.91
CA LEU A 446 9.65 -32.70 -1.18
C LEU A 446 9.95 -33.56 0.05
N ASN A 447 10.01 -32.94 1.24
CA ASN A 447 10.24 -33.67 2.49
C ASN A 447 9.06 -34.57 2.86
N ILE A 448 7.81 -34.17 2.57
CA ILE A 448 6.63 -35.03 2.77
C ILE A 448 6.77 -36.29 1.90
N ALA A 449 7.03 -36.14 0.59
CA ALA A 449 7.16 -37.29 -0.30
C ALA A 449 8.30 -38.23 0.12
N GLN A 450 9.46 -37.67 0.49
CA GLN A 450 10.59 -38.45 1.01
C GLN A 450 10.21 -39.23 2.26
N LYS A 451 9.58 -38.58 3.23
CA LYS A 451 9.18 -39.24 4.49
C LYS A 451 8.09 -40.27 4.28
N VAL A 452 7.13 -40.03 3.38
CA VAL A 452 6.12 -41.04 3.02
C VAL A 452 6.80 -42.29 2.46
N LYS A 453 7.74 -42.13 1.52
CA LYS A 453 8.51 -43.25 0.97
C LYS A 453 9.33 -44.00 2.03
N GLU A 454 10.01 -43.28 2.92
CA GLU A 454 10.78 -43.88 4.02
C GLU A 454 9.91 -44.72 4.98
N ASN A 455 8.60 -44.45 5.03
CA ASN A 455 7.64 -45.14 5.89
C ASN A 455 6.77 -46.16 5.12
N GLU A 456 6.99 -46.37 3.82
CA GLU A 456 6.29 -47.40 3.05
C GLU A 456 6.57 -48.79 3.64
N GLY A 457 5.52 -49.55 3.94
CA GLY A 457 5.63 -50.92 4.45
C GLY A 457 5.74 -51.07 5.97
N LEU A 458 5.73 -49.97 6.74
CA LEU A 458 5.57 -50.04 8.20
C LEU A 458 4.08 -50.24 8.53
N GLU A 459 3.71 -51.37 9.16
CA GLU A 459 2.33 -51.74 9.53
C GLU A 459 1.65 -50.83 10.58
N SER A 460 2.18 -49.64 10.85
CA SER A 460 1.52 -48.69 11.74
C SER A 460 0.41 -47.96 10.99
N ARG A 461 -0.83 -47.99 11.52
CA ARG A 461 -1.95 -47.10 11.13
C ARG A 461 -1.41 -45.69 10.88
N SER A 462 -1.27 -45.28 9.62
CA SER A 462 -0.76 -43.94 9.31
C SER A 462 -1.78 -42.91 9.81
N VAL A 463 -1.37 -42.05 10.73
CA VAL A 463 -2.19 -40.96 11.31
C VAL A 463 -2.39 -39.82 10.30
N PHE A 464 -1.93 -39.99 9.07
CA PHE A 464 -2.00 -39.02 7.99
C PHE A 464 -2.75 -39.56 6.77
N PRO A 465 -3.45 -38.69 6.00
CA PRO A 465 -4.10 -39.10 4.77
C PRO A 465 -3.08 -39.77 3.83
N PRO A 466 -3.47 -40.86 3.14
CA PRO A 466 -2.58 -41.48 2.17
C PRO A 466 -2.21 -40.46 1.10
N LEU A 467 -0.91 -40.26 0.85
CA LEU A 467 -0.46 -39.35 -0.21
C LEU A 467 -0.59 -40.08 -1.55
N GLN A 468 -1.41 -39.56 -2.46
CA GLN A 468 -1.53 -40.13 -3.81
C GLN A 468 -0.35 -39.70 -4.67
N HIS A 469 -0.19 -38.38 -4.85
CA HIS A 469 0.99 -37.78 -5.45
C HIS A 469 1.01 -36.26 -5.21
N ILE A 470 2.17 -35.67 -5.45
CA ILE A 470 2.40 -34.23 -5.52
C ILE A 470 2.83 -33.90 -6.96
N GLU A 471 2.13 -32.97 -7.60
CA GLU A 471 2.45 -32.49 -8.94
C GLU A 471 2.95 -31.04 -8.87
N PHE A 472 4.20 -30.84 -9.29
CA PHE A 472 4.82 -29.51 -9.42
C PHE A 472 4.62 -28.98 -10.83
N MET A 473 4.10 -27.76 -10.95
CA MET A 473 3.85 -27.10 -12.22
C MET A 473 4.56 -25.75 -12.24
N ASP A 474 5.32 -25.49 -13.30
CA ASP A 474 5.98 -24.20 -13.52
C ASP A 474 6.00 -23.86 -15.01
N ILE A 475 5.98 -22.58 -15.35
CA ILE A 475 6.09 -22.13 -16.75
C ILE A 475 7.50 -22.34 -17.30
N SER A 476 8.51 -22.41 -16.42
CA SER A 476 9.91 -22.59 -16.79
C SER A 476 10.27 -24.07 -16.96
N SER A 477 10.72 -24.41 -18.16
CA SER A 477 11.34 -25.70 -18.46
C SER A 477 12.62 -25.91 -17.66
N GLU A 478 13.44 -24.86 -17.52
CA GLU A 478 14.69 -24.89 -16.77
C GLU A 478 14.43 -25.18 -15.26
N ALA A 479 13.40 -24.58 -14.68
CA ALA A 479 13.05 -24.82 -13.28
C ALA A 479 12.67 -26.27 -13.03
N ILE A 480 11.83 -26.83 -13.92
CA ILE A 480 11.37 -28.22 -13.85
C ILE A 480 12.53 -29.20 -14.04
N GLU A 481 13.45 -28.93 -14.97
CA GLU A 481 14.64 -29.77 -15.16
C GLU A 481 15.56 -29.74 -13.93
N LYS A 482 15.76 -28.57 -13.31
CA LYS A 482 16.55 -28.45 -12.06
C LYS A 482 15.85 -29.12 -10.87
N LEU A 483 14.53 -29.01 -10.75
CA LEU A 483 13.75 -29.72 -9.73
C LEU A 483 13.94 -31.24 -9.84
N LYS A 484 13.91 -31.79 -11.06
CA LYS A 484 14.11 -33.23 -11.30
C LYS A 484 15.50 -33.75 -10.87
N GLN A 485 16.49 -32.85 -10.74
CA GLN A 485 17.83 -33.18 -10.24
C GLN A 485 17.92 -33.23 -8.70
N ASP A 486 16.89 -32.79 -7.97
CA ASP A 486 16.85 -32.92 -6.51
C ASP A 486 16.85 -34.42 -6.13
N SER A 487 17.68 -34.80 -5.17
CA SER A 487 17.82 -36.21 -4.73
C SER A 487 16.54 -36.75 -4.12
N ARG A 488 15.71 -35.89 -3.51
CA ARG A 488 14.39 -36.25 -2.99
C ARG A 488 13.41 -36.48 -4.12
N PHE A 489 13.49 -35.67 -5.17
CA PHE A 489 12.63 -35.82 -6.35
C PHE A 489 12.88 -37.15 -7.05
N SER A 490 14.12 -37.37 -7.48
CA SER A 490 14.55 -38.63 -8.11
C SER A 490 14.32 -39.85 -7.21
N GLY A 491 14.57 -39.69 -5.91
CA GLY A 491 14.34 -40.71 -4.90
C GLY A 491 12.87 -41.06 -4.65
N THR A 492 11.89 -40.26 -5.09
CA THR A 492 10.44 -40.47 -4.81
C THR A 492 9.55 -40.31 -6.04
N ALA A 493 10.06 -40.65 -7.23
CA ALA A 493 9.34 -40.51 -8.49
C ALA A 493 7.97 -41.25 -8.57
N SER A 494 7.69 -42.20 -7.67
CA SER A 494 6.35 -42.81 -7.52
C SER A 494 5.30 -41.84 -6.99
N TYR A 495 5.70 -40.86 -6.18
CA TYR A 495 4.84 -39.86 -5.55
C TYR A 495 4.95 -38.48 -6.18
N LEU A 496 6.02 -38.20 -6.92
CA LEU A 496 6.30 -36.86 -7.42
C LEU A 496 6.19 -36.80 -8.93
N ARG A 497 5.50 -35.77 -9.41
CA ARG A 497 5.40 -35.41 -10.83
C ARG A 497 5.82 -33.96 -10.99
N ALA A 498 6.39 -33.64 -12.14
CA ALA A 498 6.75 -32.27 -12.48
C ALA A 498 6.56 -32.03 -13.98
N LYS A 499 5.85 -30.96 -14.34
CA LYS A 499 5.60 -30.60 -15.73
C LYS A 499 5.70 -29.10 -15.98
N VAL A 500 6.07 -28.77 -17.21
CA VAL A 500 5.99 -27.39 -17.71
C VAL A 500 4.53 -27.06 -17.97
N CYS A 501 4.06 -25.94 -17.44
CA CYS A 501 2.66 -25.52 -17.53
C CYS A 501 2.56 -24.00 -17.53
N ASP A 502 1.95 -23.44 -18.57
CA ASP A 502 1.49 -22.06 -18.59
C ASP A 502 0.09 -21.99 -17.98
N LEU A 503 -0.03 -21.36 -16.80
CA LEU A 503 -1.31 -21.26 -16.07
C LEU A 503 -2.35 -20.41 -16.81
N THR A 504 -1.94 -19.63 -17.81
CA THR A 504 -2.80 -18.75 -18.61
C THR A 504 -3.32 -19.42 -19.89
N SER A 505 -2.82 -20.60 -20.23
CA SER A 505 -3.29 -21.38 -21.37
C SER A 505 -4.71 -21.90 -21.15
N ASN A 506 -5.47 -22.06 -22.23
CA ASN A 506 -6.79 -22.71 -22.21
C ASN A 506 -6.68 -24.25 -22.14
N ASP A 507 -5.49 -24.80 -22.39
CA ASP A 507 -5.25 -26.25 -22.41
C ASP A 507 -4.41 -26.69 -21.20
N ILE A 508 -5.04 -26.66 -20.02
CA ILE A 508 -4.42 -27.11 -18.78
C ILE A 508 -5.17 -28.33 -18.26
N SER A 509 -4.50 -29.47 -18.33
CA SER A 509 -5.00 -30.72 -17.79
C SER A 509 -4.08 -31.19 -16.65
N PRO A 510 -4.54 -31.18 -15.38
CA PRO A 510 -3.79 -31.77 -14.28
C PRO A 510 -3.75 -33.30 -14.44
N SER A 511 -2.78 -33.96 -13.79
CA SER A 511 -2.72 -35.42 -13.80
C SER A 511 -3.96 -36.07 -13.18
N SER A 512 -4.54 -35.39 -12.19
CA SER A 512 -5.83 -35.72 -11.57
C SER A 512 -6.36 -34.49 -10.83
N PRO A 513 -7.66 -34.43 -10.48
CA PRO A 513 -8.20 -33.35 -9.66
C PRO A 513 -7.48 -33.24 -8.31
N ALA A 514 -7.09 -32.03 -7.93
CA ALA A 514 -6.36 -31.78 -6.69
C ALA A 514 -7.28 -31.66 -5.48
N ASN A 515 -6.79 -32.14 -4.33
CA ASN A 515 -7.36 -31.84 -3.02
C ASN A 515 -6.87 -30.49 -2.49
N ILE A 516 -5.59 -30.21 -2.70
CA ILE A 516 -4.93 -29.00 -2.26
C ILE A 516 -4.16 -28.41 -3.44
N ILE A 517 -4.38 -27.14 -3.74
CA ILE A 517 -3.52 -26.36 -4.62
C ILE A 517 -2.73 -25.37 -3.77
N VAL A 518 -1.41 -25.39 -3.90
CA VAL A 518 -0.47 -24.45 -3.28
C VAL A 518 -0.11 -23.39 -4.32
N LEU A 519 -0.42 -22.13 -4.03
CA LEU A 519 -0.23 -20.99 -4.93
C LEU A 519 0.53 -19.88 -4.22
N LEU A 520 1.86 -19.91 -4.34
CA LEU A 520 2.77 -19.04 -3.59
C LEU A 520 3.58 -18.15 -4.52
N TYR A 521 3.35 -16.83 -4.43
CA TYR A 521 4.08 -15.82 -5.20
C TYR A 521 4.00 -15.99 -6.72
N THR A 522 2.93 -16.64 -7.19
CA THR A 522 2.75 -17.04 -8.58
C THR A 522 1.86 -16.07 -9.35
N LEU A 523 0.76 -15.59 -8.76
CA LEU A 523 -0.16 -14.71 -9.48
C LEU A 523 0.48 -13.35 -9.76
N SER A 524 1.35 -12.89 -8.87
CA SER A 524 2.12 -11.65 -9.08
C SER A 524 3.04 -11.71 -10.30
N ALA A 525 3.43 -12.89 -10.75
CA ALA A 525 4.26 -13.11 -11.93
C ALA A 525 3.48 -13.15 -13.25
N ILE A 526 2.15 -13.30 -13.21
CA ILE A 526 1.33 -13.54 -14.41
C ILE A 526 0.89 -12.23 -15.07
N GLY A 527 0.36 -11.29 -14.29
CA GLY A 527 -0.19 -10.07 -14.86
C GLY A 527 -0.99 -9.24 -13.88
N ARG A 528 -1.44 -8.07 -14.34
CA ARG A 528 -2.25 -7.14 -13.55
C ARG A 528 -3.64 -7.70 -13.21
N TYR A 529 -4.16 -7.29 -12.06
CA TYR A 529 -5.59 -7.41 -11.76
C TYR A 529 -6.42 -6.49 -12.69
N SER A 530 -7.61 -6.94 -13.09
CA SER A 530 -8.66 -6.13 -13.76
C SER A 530 -10.01 -6.49 -13.15
N ARG A 531 -10.98 -5.57 -13.05
CA ARG A 531 -12.34 -5.90 -12.60
C ARG A 531 -13.13 -6.57 -13.73
N LEU A 532 -14.14 -7.37 -13.38
CA LEU A 532 -15.06 -7.96 -14.39
C LEU A 532 -15.82 -6.89 -15.19
N GLU A 533 -16.10 -5.75 -14.59
CA GLU A 533 -16.82 -4.64 -15.22
C GLU A 533 -15.97 -3.89 -16.25
N ASP A 534 -14.64 -4.07 -16.21
CA ASP A 534 -13.71 -3.48 -17.18
C ASP A 534 -13.70 -4.24 -18.53
N ASP A 535 -14.42 -5.38 -18.63
CA ASP A 535 -14.46 -6.28 -19.79
C ASP A 535 -15.58 -5.91 -20.81
N GLN A 536 -16.03 -4.65 -20.89
CA GLN A 536 -17.06 -4.25 -21.86
C GLN A 536 -16.52 -4.05 -23.28
N GLU A 537 -17.21 -4.70 -24.22
CA GLU A 537 -17.03 -4.74 -25.69
C GLU A 537 -15.66 -5.24 -26.20
N GLY A 538 -15.49 -6.58 -26.15
CA GLY A 538 -14.60 -7.32 -27.06
C GLY A 538 -13.13 -7.45 -26.67
N ALA A 539 -12.76 -7.10 -25.43
CA ALA A 539 -11.37 -7.11 -24.96
C ALA A 539 -11.02 -8.32 -24.07
N ASP A 540 -9.79 -8.79 -24.24
CA ASP A 540 -9.08 -9.91 -23.62
C ASP A 540 -9.28 -10.06 -22.08
N THR A 541 -9.86 -11.19 -21.64
CA THR A 541 -9.97 -11.54 -20.20
C THR A 541 -8.59 -11.46 -19.54
N SER A 542 -8.44 -10.76 -18.40
CA SER A 542 -7.13 -10.69 -17.72
C SER A 542 -6.52 -12.08 -17.51
N LYS A 543 -5.25 -12.26 -17.91
CA LYS A 543 -4.45 -13.48 -17.71
C LYS A 543 -4.52 -14.01 -16.27
N THR A 544 -4.61 -13.10 -15.28
CA THR A 544 -4.74 -13.46 -13.87
C THR A 544 -6.10 -14.09 -13.55
N ARG A 545 -7.19 -13.64 -14.18
CA ARG A 545 -8.51 -14.27 -14.05
C ARG A 545 -8.58 -15.63 -14.72
N VAL A 546 -8.00 -15.74 -15.93
CA VAL A 546 -7.86 -17.03 -16.63
C VAL A 546 -7.10 -18.03 -15.76
N ALA A 547 -5.98 -17.60 -15.19
CA ALA A 547 -5.18 -18.40 -14.27
C ALA A 547 -5.99 -18.88 -13.05
N VAL A 548 -6.74 -17.99 -12.39
CA VAL A 548 -7.60 -18.37 -11.25
C VAL A 548 -8.69 -19.34 -11.68
N LYS A 549 -9.34 -19.13 -12.83
CA LYS A 549 -10.35 -20.06 -13.36
C LYS A 549 -9.75 -21.45 -13.61
N ASN A 550 -8.55 -21.53 -14.18
CA ASN A 550 -7.84 -22.77 -14.40
C ASN A 550 -7.51 -23.48 -13.07
N LEU A 551 -7.07 -22.74 -12.05
CA LEU A 551 -6.85 -23.29 -10.70
C LEU A 551 -8.13 -23.90 -10.11
N VAL A 552 -9.27 -23.22 -10.27
CA VAL A 552 -10.57 -23.75 -9.81
C VAL A 552 -10.97 -25.00 -10.58
N ASN A 553 -10.71 -25.06 -11.88
CA ASN A 553 -10.99 -26.24 -12.71
C ASN A 553 -10.15 -27.46 -12.31
N MET A 554 -8.91 -27.24 -11.85
CA MET A 554 -8.03 -28.31 -11.37
C MET A 554 -8.44 -28.91 -10.02
N LEU A 555 -9.30 -28.25 -9.24
CA LEU A 555 -9.76 -28.75 -7.93
C LEU A 555 -10.94 -29.73 -8.05
N HIS A 556 -10.91 -30.78 -7.22
CA HIS A 556 -12.13 -31.54 -6.91
C HIS A 556 -13.13 -30.66 -6.13
N PRO A 557 -14.45 -30.95 -6.19
CA PRO A 557 -15.45 -30.30 -5.33
C PRO A 557 -15.10 -30.49 -3.85
N GLY A 558 -14.99 -29.40 -3.08
CA GLY A 558 -14.53 -29.41 -1.69
C GLY A 558 -13.03 -29.15 -1.50
N GLY A 559 -12.25 -29.13 -2.59
CA GLY A 559 -10.82 -28.85 -2.58
C GLY A 559 -10.46 -27.41 -2.21
N ILE A 560 -9.22 -27.19 -1.81
CA ILE A 560 -8.75 -25.92 -1.22
C ILE A 560 -7.57 -25.34 -2.01
N ILE A 561 -7.60 -24.03 -2.26
CA ILE A 561 -6.44 -23.24 -2.70
C ILE A 561 -5.82 -22.54 -1.50
N LEU A 562 -4.52 -22.75 -1.32
CA LEU A 562 -3.67 -22.12 -0.32
C LEU A 562 -2.86 -21.02 -0.99
N PHE A 563 -3.22 -19.78 -0.69
CA PHE A 563 -2.71 -18.61 -1.39
C PHE A 563 -1.79 -17.78 -0.50
N ARG A 564 -0.66 -17.33 -1.08
CA ARG A 564 0.08 -16.19 -0.56
C ARG A 564 0.80 -15.46 -1.69
N ASP A 565 0.66 -14.14 -1.74
CA ASP A 565 1.40 -13.31 -2.68
C ASP A 565 1.78 -11.95 -2.08
N PHE A 566 2.52 -11.13 -2.82
CA PHE A 566 2.95 -9.80 -2.38
C PHE A 566 1.77 -8.87 -2.21
N GLY A 567 1.74 -8.14 -1.09
CA GLY A 567 0.69 -7.17 -0.80
C GLY A 567 1.16 -5.74 -0.97
N ARG A 568 0.22 -4.82 -1.28
CA ARG A 568 0.51 -3.38 -1.41
C ARG A 568 1.18 -2.80 -0.17
N HIS A 569 2.05 -1.82 -0.40
CA HIS A 569 2.93 -1.15 0.56
C HIS A 569 4.01 -2.08 1.18
N ASP A 570 4.42 -3.12 0.45
CA ASP A 570 5.68 -3.80 0.72
C ASP A 570 6.85 -2.85 0.38
N ASP A 571 7.92 -2.85 1.18
CA ASP A 571 9.07 -1.97 0.90
C ASP A 571 9.71 -2.29 -0.46
N ASP A 572 9.56 -3.51 -0.98
CA ASP A 572 9.99 -3.83 -2.35
C ASP A 572 9.17 -3.08 -3.40
N GLN A 573 7.87 -2.90 -3.16
CA GLN A 573 7.03 -2.07 -4.03
C GLN A 573 7.49 -0.61 -3.98
N LEU A 574 7.73 -0.09 -2.77
CA LEU A 574 8.16 1.28 -2.57
C LEU A 574 9.52 1.54 -3.20
N ARG A 575 10.45 0.58 -3.13
CA ARG A 575 11.75 0.64 -3.81
C ARG A 575 11.59 0.54 -5.33
N LEU A 576 10.72 -0.32 -5.86
CA LEU A 576 10.48 -0.39 -7.29
C LEU A 576 9.88 0.94 -7.81
N ASN A 577 9.03 1.61 -7.02
CA ASN A 577 8.54 2.95 -7.39
C ASN A 577 9.65 4.01 -7.59
N THR A 578 10.86 3.80 -7.06
CA THR A 578 12.00 4.71 -7.27
C THR A 578 12.88 4.33 -8.45
N ILE A 579 12.67 3.18 -9.09
CA ILE A 579 13.50 2.68 -10.20
C ILE A 579 12.80 3.00 -11.52
N VAL A 580 13.42 3.86 -12.33
CA VAL A 580 12.94 4.22 -13.67
C VAL A 580 12.82 2.97 -14.54
N GLY A 581 11.74 2.85 -15.32
CA GLY A 581 11.47 1.69 -16.18
C GLY A 581 10.98 0.43 -15.44
N SER A 582 10.98 0.40 -14.10
CA SER A 582 10.50 -0.76 -13.36
C SER A 582 8.98 -0.84 -13.22
N ARG A 583 8.25 0.28 -13.28
CA ARG A 583 6.78 0.26 -13.19
C ARG A 583 6.17 0.11 -14.57
N LEU A 584 5.44 -0.99 -14.78
CA LEU A 584 4.74 -1.28 -16.03
C LEU A 584 3.31 -0.74 -16.01
N SER A 585 2.64 -0.82 -14.87
CA SER A 585 1.33 -0.21 -14.61
C SER A 585 1.07 -0.14 -13.10
N ASP A 586 -0.14 0.24 -12.68
CA ASP A 586 -0.49 0.35 -11.26
C ASP A 586 -0.28 -0.96 -10.52
N ASN A 587 0.59 -0.90 -9.50
CA ASN A 587 1.01 -2.02 -8.68
C ASN A 587 1.70 -3.17 -9.45
N PHE A 588 2.03 -2.98 -10.74
CA PHE A 588 2.68 -3.98 -11.58
C PHE A 588 4.06 -3.54 -12.03
N TYR A 589 5.06 -4.36 -11.71
CA TYR A 589 6.46 -3.97 -11.87
C TYR A 589 7.29 -5.07 -12.53
N LEU A 590 8.34 -4.64 -13.23
CA LEU A 590 9.47 -5.44 -13.64
C LEU A 590 10.59 -5.30 -12.59
N LYS A 591 10.99 -6.42 -11.99
CA LYS A 591 12.14 -6.50 -11.07
C LYS A 591 13.44 -6.65 -11.86
N ARG A 592 14.54 -6.21 -11.23
CA ARG A 592 15.92 -6.30 -11.75
C ARG A 592 16.15 -5.52 -13.04
N VAL A 593 15.50 -4.37 -13.21
CA VAL A 593 15.81 -3.44 -14.31
C VAL A 593 17.22 -2.90 -14.11
N ASN A 594 18.03 -2.88 -15.18
CA ASN A 594 19.33 -2.20 -15.18
C ASN A 594 19.08 -0.70 -15.23
N GLU A 595 19.63 0.04 -14.27
CA GLU A 595 19.39 1.49 -14.15
C GLU A 595 19.95 2.28 -15.34
N ASP A 596 20.91 1.70 -16.08
CA ASP A 596 21.61 2.33 -17.22
C ASP A 596 21.07 1.92 -18.61
N SER A 597 20.07 1.03 -18.70
CA SER A 597 19.55 0.58 -20.00
C SER A 597 18.03 0.51 -20.02
N LEU A 598 17.42 1.08 -21.06
CA LEU A 598 15.98 0.91 -21.36
C LEU A 598 15.63 -0.54 -21.81
N GLU A 599 16.62 -1.41 -21.94
CA GLU A 599 16.42 -2.83 -22.28
C GLU A 599 16.02 -3.64 -21.04
N VAL A 600 14.97 -4.45 -21.18
CA VAL A 600 14.57 -5.44 -20.17
C VAL A 600 15.67 -6.49 -20.07
N PRO A 601 16.38 -6.61 -18.93
CA PRO A 601 17.41 -7.61 -18.83
C PRO A 601 16.78 -9.00 -18.95
N PRO A 602 17.48 -9.98 -19.56
CA PRO A 602 16.93 -11.31 -19.81
C PRO A 602 16.43 -12.04 -18.54
N THR A 603 16.88 -11.61 -17.36
CA THR A 603 16.57 -12.20 -16.05
C THR A 603 15.57 -11.39 -15.21
N GLY A 604 15.02 -10.31 -15.76
CA GLY A 604 13.95 -9.52 -15.14
C GLY A 604 12.77 -10.42 -14.76
N THR A 605 12.01 -10.06 -13.72
CA THR A 605 10.82 -10.85 -13.33
C THR A 605 9.67 -9.93 -13.01
N LEU A 606 8.47 -10.31 -13.46
CA LEU A 606 7.26 -9.54 -13.20
C LEU A 606 6.80 -9.70 -11.75
N CYS A 607 6.17 -8.66 -11.22
CA CYS A 607 5.65 -8.65 -9.86
C CYS A 607 4.49 -7.67 -9.72
N TYR A 608 3.30 -8.20 -9.47
CA TYR A 608 2.14 -7.46 -9.01
C TYR A 608 2.08 -7.40 -7.47
N PHE A 609 1.62 -6.28 -6.90
CA PHE A 609 1.36 -6.14 -5.46
C PHE A 609 -0.15 -5.99 -5.22
N PHE A 610 -0.75 -7.02 -4.64
CA PHE A 610 -2.19 -7.12 -4.46
C PHE A 610 -2.72 -6.33 -3.27
N ASP A 611 -3.91 -5.75 -3.42
CA ASP A 611 -4.78 -5.42 -2.30
C ASP A 611 -5.57 -6.65 -1.80
N LEU A 612 -6.04 -6.60 -0.55
CA LEU A 612 -6.86 -7.66 0.04
C LEU A 612 -8.14 -7.90 -0.77
N GLU A 613 -8.81 -6.83 -1.19
CA GLU A 613 -10.11 -6.94 -1.88
C GLU A 613 -9.96 -7.40 -3.34
N GLU A 614 -8.83 -7.13 -3.98
CA GLU A 614 -8.53 -7.67 -5.32
C GLU A 614 -8.42 -9.20 -5.29
N VAL A 615 -7.75 -9.75 -4.29
CA VAL A 615 -7.64 -11.20 -4.11
C VAL A 615 -9.00 -11.80 -3.75
N ARG A 616 -9.78 -11.12 -2.89
CA ARG A 616 -11.16 -11.55 -2.59
C ARG A 616 -11.98 -11.65 -3.87
N ASP A 617 -11.97 -10.62 -4.68
CA ASP A 617 -12.71 -10.56 -5.94
C ASP A 617 -12.27 -11.67 -6.89
N LEU A 618 -10.96 -11.83 -7.13
CA LEU A 618 -10.41 -12.86 -8.04
C LEU A 618 -10.94 -14.26 -7.73
N PHE A 619 -10.90 -14.67 -6.45
CA PHE A 619 -11.32 -16.02 -6.08
C PHE A 619 -12.84 -16.16 -5.97
N THR A 620 -13.55 -15.17 -5.42
CA THR A 620 -15.01 -15.25 -5.26
C THR A 620 -15.75 -15.16 -6.60
N SER A 621 -15.28 -14.33 -7.52
CA SER A 621 -15.80 -14.27 -8.90
C SER A 621 -15.58 -15.58 -9.67
N ALA A 622 -14.54 -16.34 -9.32
CA ALA A 622 -14.30 -17.69 -9.83
C ALA A 622 -15.11 -18.79 -9.10
N GLY A 623 -16.04 -18.41 -8.22
CA GLY A 623 -16.94 -19.33 -7.53
C GLY A 623 -16.36 -19.98 -6.26
N MET A 624 -15.26 -19.46 -5.72
CA MET A 624 -14.64 -19.99 -4.50
C MET A 624 -15.21 -19.36 -3.22
N GLU A 625 -15.35 -20.16 -2.17
CA GLU A 625 -15.67 -19.72 -0.82
C GLU A 625 -14.40 -19.24 -0.10
N VAL A 626 -14.47 -18.11 0.61
CA VAL A 626 -13.35 -17.57 1.39
C VAL A 626 -13.35 -18.18 2.80
N LEU A 627 -12.41 -19.09 3.09
CA LEU A 627 -12.23 -19.66 4.44
C LEU A 627 -11.38 -18.75 5.34
N GLN A 628 -10.35 -18.13 4.76
CA GLN A 628 -9.47 -17.17 5.42
C GLN A 628 -8.94 -16.20 4.36
N LEU A 629 -8.88 -14.92 4.67
CA LEU A 629 -8.20 -13.92 3.84
C LEU A 629 -7.74 -12.77 4.72
N GLU A 630 -6.43 -12.54 4.76
CA GLU A 630 -5.83 -11.52 5.62
C GLU A 630 -4.57 -10.89 5.01
N LYS A 631 -4.32 -9.64 5.39
CA LYS A 631 -3.08 -8.92 5.09
C LYS A 631 -2.09 -9.14 6.22
N LEU A 632 -0.95 -9.74 5.90
CA LEU A 632 0.14 -9.99 6.83
C LEU A 632 1.28 -9.01 6.58
N SER A 633 1.87 -8.49 7.65
CA SER A 633 3.08 -7.66 7.55
C SER A 633 4.13 -8.09 8.56
N ARG A 634 5.40 -8.08 8.15
CA ARG A 634 6.52 -8.35 9.05
C ARG A 634 7.65 -7.36 8.80
N VAL A 635 8.15 -6.79 9.89
CA VAL A 635 9.32 -5.91 9.86
C VAL A 635 10.56 -6.72 10.23
N TYR A 636 11.58 -6.65 9.40
CA TYR A 636 12.89 -7.26 9.59
C TYR A 636 13.90 -6.18 9.94
N LYS A 637 14.70 -6.44 10.97
CA LYS A 637 15.84 -5.60 11.35
C LYS A 637 17.11 -6.17 10.74
N LYS A 638 17.99 -5.31 10.23
CA LYS A 638 19.35 -5.70 9.83
C LYS A 638 20.08 -6.36 11.02
N LYS A 639 20.85 -7.42 10.76
CA LYS A 639 21.56 -8.20 11.81
C LYS A 639 22.72 -7.43 12.44
N ASP A 640 23.13 -6.37 11.78
CA ASP A 640 24.35 -5.58 11.93
C ASP A 640 24.13 -4.22 12.63
N GLY A 641 22.96 -4.01 13.26
CA GLY A 641 22.70 -2.83 14.09
C GLY A 641 22.39 -1.54 13.32
N GLY A 642 22.34 -1.58 11.98
CA GLY A 642 21.86 -0.46 11.17
C GLY A 642 20.36 -0.19 11.36
N ALA A 643 19.98 1.09 11.32
CA ALA A 643 18.61 1.57 11.56
C ALA A 643 17.57 1.20 10.47
N ALA A 644 17.98 0.52 9.40
CA ALA A 644 17.09 0.16 8.30
C ALA A 644 16.19 -1.03 8.68
N GLU A 645 14.92 -0.74 8.96
CA GLU A 645 13.85 -1.72 9.11
C GLU A 645 13.21 -1.99 7.73
N ARG A 646 13.22 -3.24 7.25
CA ARG A 646 12.51 -3.64 6.01
C ARG A 646 11.18 -4.28 6.34
N ARG A 647 10.09 -3.68 5.89
CA ARG A 647 8.73 -4.22 5.96
C ARG A 647 8.43 -5.06 4.73
N ARG A 648 8.00 -6.29 4.99
CA ARG A 648 7.42 -7.17 3.98
C ARG A 648 5.93 -7.31 4.21
N VAL A 649 5.14 -7.27 3.15
CA VAL A 649 3.68 -7.31 3.17
C VAL A 649 3.18 -8.39 2.23
N TRP A 650 2.24 -9.19 2.71
CA TRP A 650 1.66 -10.31 1.98
C TRP A 650 0.16 -10.33 2.10
N ILE A 651 -0.53 -10.76 1.05
CA ILE A 651 -1.92 -11.21 1.14
C ILE A 651 -1.88 -12.72 1.31
N HIS A 652 -2.61 -13.24 2.30
CA HIS A 652 -2.63 -14.65 2.66
C HIS A 652 -4.07 -15.14 2.69
N GLY A 653 -4.37 -16.25 2.02
CA GLY A 653 -5.73 -16.73 1.91
C GLY A 653 -5.87 -18.24 1.81
N ARG A 654 -7.06 -18.72 2.16
CA ARG A 654 -7.54 -20.09 2.01
C ARG A 654 -8.90 -20.03 1.35
N PHE A 655 -9.04 -20.70 0.22
CA PHE A 655 -10.26 -20.66 -0.59
C PHE A 655 -10.75 -22.08 -0.85
N ARG A 656 -12.04 -22.34 -0.69
CA ARG A 656 -12.64 -23.67 -0.90
C ARG A 656 -13.51 -23.66 -2.14
N LYS A 657 -13.36 -24.67 -3.00
CA LYS A 657 -14.31 -24.94 -4.08
C LYS A 657 -15.57 -25.54 -3.46
N PRO A 658 -16.76 -24.93 -3.61
CA PRO A 658 -17.98 -25.48 -3.05
C PRO A 658 -18.19 -26.93 -3.51
N SER A 659 -18.60 -27.80 -2.59
CA SER A 659 -19.10 -29.13 -2.95
C SER A 659 -20.39 -28.98 -3.74
N ALA A 660 -20.63 -29.83 -4.74
CA ALA A 660 -21.93 -29.87 -5.39
C ALA A 660 -23.00 -30.09 -4.31
N LYS A 661 -24.04 -29.24 -4.28
CA LYS A 661 -25.20 -29.49 -3.42
C LYS A 661 -25.82 -30.80 -3.92
N THR A 662 -25.68 -31.87 -3.16
CA THR A 662 -26.43 -33.12 -3.37
C THR A 662 -27.90 -32.91 -3.15
#